data_AF-A0A9Q8L6Z4-F1
#
_entry.id   AF-A0A9Q8L6Z4-F1
#
_cell.length_a   1.000
_cell.length_b   1.000
_cell.length_c   1.000
_cell.angle_alpha   90.00
_cell.angle_beta   90.00
_cell.angle_gamma   90.00
#
_symmetry.space_group_name_H-M   'P 1'
#
loop_
_entity.id
_entity.type
_entity.pdbx_description
1 polymer ?
#
loop_
_entity_poly.entity_id
_entity_poly.type
_entity_poly.pdbx_seq_one_letter_code
_entity_poly.pdbx_strand_id
1 'polypeptide(L)'
;MASWTLLAASIPFVTALWTNGSVTAPCESPLYCQGEILREIQLAGAFEDSKTYVDLPTIRPLDEVIAAFGELSKPLSNNTELNDFLSTYFGEAGSELREVDPESLQTNATFRENVNNTDIREFLEIVIDIWPELTREYAGDTDNCTECVSSFIPLNRTFVVAGGRFREPYYWDSYWILLGLLRTQGSFTEIALNTIENFADLVNRFGFVPNGARQYYLNRSQPPVLALMVEAYVEYTNDTSVLGQLLPTLEREYSFWTTNRSVDVEVDGTTYTLNRYAVENNQPRPESYTEDYHTATNTSYYAESGIIYPATELNESQIAQLYSDLASGAESGWDYTSRWISNPSDAIEDVYFPLRSLNTANIIPVDLNSILYANEIAIANFHTLTGNSSAASAWTTLANTRSEAMAAIMWDQDQWSYYDYNLTSSRRQTFITTSANASINETFNAPAGQQHFTHIAQFYPFWTGAAPPYLKNNPSAILHAFEPIINELSRFPGVPAATNLETEQQWDEPNVWPPLTYILIAGLLNTPPTFGEEDPSYIATQDLALEIAQRYLDSAFCTWRETGGSTSSLPTLENIEPDNDFDGAIFEKYDSTDVTAFGGGGEYTVQTGFGWTNGVLLWVGDLFGGNLTVPVCERELEEGGDGSDDGNGDGGARRSRTAKRNVKPARKADARWRREKH
;
A
#
# COMPACT_ATOMS: atom_id res chain seq x y z
N MET A 1 8.57 41.12 -6.13
CA MET A 1 10.01 40.92 -5.86
C MET A 1 10.31 41.31 -4.42
N ALA A 2 10.16 40.35 -3.51
CA ALA A 2 10.79 40.34 -2.20
C ALA A 2 11.08 38.87 -1.92
N SER A 3 12.30 38.45 -2.25
CA SER A 3 12.79 37.09 -2.08
C SER A 3 13.07 36.90 -0.60
N TRP A 4 12.21 36.18 0.10
CA TRP A 4 12.49 35.70 1.45
C TRP A 4 13.22 34.38 1.32
N THR A 5 14.55 34.46 1.24
CA THR A 5 15.42 33.35 1.58
C THR A 5 15.10 32.93 3.01
N LEU A 6 14.36 31.82 3.15
CA LEU A 6 14.41 30.98 4.33
C LEU A 6 15.90 30.78 4.65
N LEU A 7 16.30 31.14 5.87
CA LEU A 7 17.59 30.77 6.44
C LEU A 7 17.56 29.25 6.65
N ALA A 8 17.67 28.50 5.55
CA ALA A 8 18.05 27.11 5.58
C ALA A 8 19.48 27.10 6.11
N ALA A 9 19.64 26.75 7.39
CA ALA A 9 20.91 26.23 7.85
C ALA A 9 21.20 25.02 6.94
N SER A 10 22.12 25.21 5.99
CA SER A 10 22.56 24.20 5.04
C SER A 10 23.32 23.11 5.79
N ILE A 11 22.57 22.20 6.42
CA ILE A 11 23.09 20.88 6.75
C ILE A 11 23.19 20.15 5.41
N PRO A 12 24.34 19.53 5.08
CA PRO A 12 24.48 18.77 3.85
C PRO A 12 23.40 17.67 3.84
N PHE A 13 22.55 17.68 2.82
CA PHE A 13 21.59 16.62 2.56
C PHE A 13 22.37 15.32 2.35
N VAL A 14 22.22 14.35 3.25
CA VAL A 14 22.72 13.00 2.99
C VAL A 14 21.73 12.36 2.02
N THR A 15 21.92 12.64 0.73
CA THR A 15 21.31 11.88 -0.36
C THR A 15 21.93 10.49 -0.33
N ALA A 16 21.19 9.50 0.15
CA ALA A 16 21.65 8.11 0.23
C ALA A 16 21.75 7.42 -1.16
N LEU A 17 21.35 8.10 -2.23
CA LEU A 17 21.47 7.62 -3.60
C LEU A 17 22.94 7.38 -3.97
N TRP A 18 23.28 6.14 -4.29
CA TRP A 18 24.60 5.78 -4.76
C TRP A 18 24.66 5.87 -6.28
N THR A 19 25.57 6.69 -6.80
CA THR A 19 25.84 6.77 -8.24
C THR A 19 27.32 6.55 -8.50
N ASN A 20 27.66 5.54 -9.30
CA ASN A 20 29.03 5.25 -9.70
C ASN A 20 29.10 4.99 -11.21
N GLY A 21 29.65 5.96 -11.95
CA GLY A 21 29.72 5.89 -13.41
C GLY A 21 28.32 5.83 -14.03
N SER A 22 27.94 4.66 -14.53
CA SER A 22 26.66 4.41 -15.19
C SER A 22 25.61 3.76 -14.28
N VAL A 23 25.93 3.44 -13.01
CA VAL A 23 24.99 2.78 -12.10
C VAL A 23 24.44 3.78 -11.10
N THR A 24 23.11 3.80 -10.96
CA THR A 24 22.36 4.56 -9.95
C THR A 24 21.49 3.56 -9.18
N ALA A 25 21.77 3.39 -7.90
CA ALA A 25 21.19 2.35 -7.05
C ALA A 25 20.91 2.87 -5.61
N PRO A 26 20.13 2.13 -4.80
CA PRO A 26 19.76 2.57 -3.45
C PRO A 26 20.93 2.80 -2.48
N CYS A 27 22.00 2.02 -2.59
CA CYS A 27 23.16 2.10 -1.71
C CYS A 27 24.41 1.46 -2.34
N GLU A 28 25.56 1.55 -1.66
CA GLU A 28 26.83 1.01 -2.17
C GLU A 28 26.99 -0.52 -1.97
N SER A 29 26.12 -1.16 -1.18
CA SER A 29 26.25 -2.58 -0.83
C SER A 29 26.25 -3.49 -2.08
N PRO A 30 27.32 -4.27 -2.30
CA PRO A 30 27.38 -5.23 -3.40
C PRO A 30 26.48 -6.45 -3.16
N LEU A 31 26.06 -6.69 -1.91
CA LEU A 31 25.19 -7.80 -1.55
C LEU A 31 23.71 -7.44 -1.71
N TYR A 32 23.34 -6.21 -1.33
CA TYR A 32 21.94 -5.85 -1.11
C TYR A 32 21.41 -4.76 -2.04
N CYS A 33 22.26 -4.03 -2.78
CA CYS A 33 21.80 -2.88 -3.58
C CYS A 33 22.21 -2.92 -5.04
N GLN A 34 23.39 -3.47 -5.37
CA GLN A 34 23.93 -3.41 -6.73
C GLN A 34 25.01 -4.47 -6.97
N GLY A 35 25.44 -4.60 -8.22
CA GLY A 35 26.66 -5.33 -8.58
C GLY A 35 26.47 -6.81 -8.89
N GLU A 36 27.59 -7.47 -9.16
CA GLU A 36 27.62 -8.85 -9.69
C GLU A 36 27.09 -9.88 -8.68
N ILE A 37 27.36 -9.72 -7.38
CA ILE A 37 26.92 -10.67 -6.35
C ILE A 37 25.40 -10.75 -6.29
N LEU A 38 24.74 -9.60 -6.11
CA LEU A 38 23.28 -9.50 -6.12
C LEU A 38 22.70 -10.09 -7.41
N ARG A 39 23.24 -9.68 -8.57
CA ARG A 39 22.76 -10.14 -9.88
C ARG A 39 22.85 -11.66 -10.04
N GLU A 40 24.00 -12.25 -9.78
CA GLU A 40 24.22 -13.67 -10.00
C GLU A 40 23.39 -14.54 -9.04
N ILE A 41 23.24 -14.12 -7.78
CA ILE A 41 22.44 -14.88 -6.80
C ILE A 41 20.95 -14.81 -7.14
N GLN A 42 20.43 -13.62 -7.48
CA GLN A 42 19.02 -13.46 -7.81
C GLN A 42 18.65 -14.24 -9.09
N LEU A 43 19.45 -14.11 -10.14
CA LEU A 43 19.19 -14.79 -11.42
C LEU A 43 19.47 -16.30 -11.37
N ALA A 44 20.22 -16.79 -10.38
CA ALA A 44 20.38 -18.22 -10.16
C ALA A 44 19.09 -18.88 -9.62
N GLY A 45 18.13 -18.10 -9.09
CA GLY A 45 16.86 -18.62 -8.60
C GLY A 45 17.00 -19.51 -7.37
N ALA A 46 17.85 -19.13 -6.42
CA ALA A 46 18.05 -19.87 -5.16
C ALA A 46 16.80 -19.83 -4.25
N PHE A 47 15.99 -18.77 -4.36
CA PHE A 47 14.76 -18.56 -3.62
C PHE A 47 13.62 -18.23 -4.58
N GLU A 48 12.38 -18.60 -4.23
CA GLU A 48 11.18 -18.30 -5.02
C GLU A 48 10.77 -16.82 -4.95
N ASP A 49 11.09 -16.15 -3.83
CA ASP A 49 10.87 -14.72 -3.60
C ASP A 49 12.23 -14.00 -3.54
N SER A 50 12.44 -13.08 -4.48
CA SER A 50 13.64 -12.24 -4.59
C SER A 50 13.98 -11.51 -3.28
N LYS A 51 12.99 -11.16 -2.45
CA LYS A 51 13.22 -10.49 -1.17
C LYS A 51 13.95 -11.36 -0.15
N THR A 52 13.83 -12.69 -0.26
CA THR A 52 14.44 -13.62 0.70
C THR A 52 15.93 -13.41 0.82
N TYR A 53 16.65 -13.35 -0.32
CA TYR A 53 18.11 -13.18 -0.32
C TYR A 53 18.54 -11.83 0.28
N VAL A 54 17.89 -10.74 -0.12
CA VAL A 54 18.26 -9.40 0.34
C VAL A 54 17.89 -9.14 1.80
N ASP A 55 17.07 -10.00 2.40
CA ASP A 55 16.76 -10.01 3.84
C ASP A 55 17.74 -10.85 4.67
N LEU A 56 18.66 -11.62 4.06
CA LEU A 56 19.59 -12.46 4.84
C LEU A 56 20.75 -11.61 5.39
N PRO A 57 20.91 -11.48 6.71
CA PRO A 57 22.13 -10.90 7.26
C PRO A 57 23.31 -11.86 7.04
N THR A 58 24.51 -11.32 6.86
CA THR A 58 25.71 -12.16 6.84
C THR A 58 25.99 -12.68 8.25
N ILE A 59 26.48 -13.92 8.36
CA ILE A 59 26.98 -14.52 9.61
C ILE A 59 28.50 -14.69 9.60
N ARG A 60 29.17 -14.07 8.63
CA ARG A 60 30.63 -13.93 8.48
C ARG A 60 30.96 -12.50 8.02
N PRO A 61 32.19 -12.02 8.28
CA PRO A 61 32.63 -10.70 7.80
C PRO A 61 32.43 -10.49 6.30
N LEU A 62 32.04 -9.28 5.89
CA LEU A 62 31.71 -8.95 4.50
C LEU A 62 32.82 -9.30 3.50
N ASP A 63 34.08 -9.09 3.88
CA ASP A 63 35.24 -9.39 3.03
C ASP A 63 35.42 -10.90 2.80
N GLU A 64 35.17 -11.74 3.82
CA GLU A 64 35.12 -13.19 3.69
C GLU A 64 34.00 -13.64 2.74
N VAL A 65 32.81 -13.04 2.86
CA VAL A 65 31.66 -13.35 1.98
C VAL A 65 32.00 -13.01 0.52
N ILE A 66 32.56 -11.83 0.27
CA ILE A 66 32.96 -11.39 -1.08
C ILE A 66 34.05 -12.30 -1.65
N ALA A 67 35.06 -12.65 -0.84
CA ALA A 67 36.13 -13.55 -1.27
C ALA A 67 35.59 -14.94 -1.62
N ALA A 68 34.71 -15.49 -0.79
CA ALA A 68 34.09 -16.79 -1.01
C ALA A 68 33.19 -16.81 -2.26
N PHE A 69 32.42 -15.74 -2.51
CA PHE A 69 31.70 -15.59 -3.79
C PHE A 69 32.66 -15.58 -4.99
N GLY A 70 33.83 -14.96 -4.83
CA GLY A 70 34.90 -14.93 -5.83
C GLY A 70 35.35 -16.32 -6.31
N GLU A 71 35.25 -17.33 -5.45
CA GLU A 71 35.64 -18.71 -5.74
C GLU A 71 34.53 -19.57 -6.39
N LEU A 72 33.27 -19.10 -6.37
CA LEU A 72 32.16 -19.84 -6.99
C LEU A 72 32.30 -19.90 -8.51
N SER A 73 31.85 -21.00 -9.11
CA SER A 73 31.78 -21.18 -10.56
C SER A 73 30.67 -20.33 -11.19
N LYS A 74 31.03 -19.42 -12.11
CA LYS A 74 30.07 -18.54 -12.83
C LYS A 74 29.74 -19.04 -14.25
N PRO A 75 28.54 -18.77 -14.80
CA PRO A 75 27.39 -18.13 -14.13
C PRO A 75 26.80 -19.04 -13.04
N LEU A 76 26.24 -18.44 -11.99
CA LEU A 76 25.61 -19.21 -10.92
C LEU A 76 24.38 -19.96 -11.42
N SER A 77 24.09 -21.09 -10.79
CA SER A 77 22.85 -21.86 -10.97
C SER A 77 22.41 -22.40 -9.61
N ASN A 78 21.11 -22.63 -9.43
CA ASN A 78 20.60 -23.25 -8.20
C ASN A 78 21.10 -24.70 -8.09
N ASN A 79 22.22 -24.87 -7.37
CA ASN A 79 22.94 -26.12 -7.22
C ASN A 79 23.53 -26.22 -5.80
N THR A 80 24.19 -27.33 -5.49
CA THR A 80 24.78 -27.55 -4.17
C THR A 80 25.84 -26.51 -3.79
N GLU A 81 26.67 -26.06 -4.74
CA GLU A 81 27.73 -25.07 -4.48
C GLU A 81 27.16 -23.72 -4.00
N LEU A 82 26.11 -23.22 -4.65
CA LEU A 82 25.43 -21.99 -4.24
C LEU A 82 24.72 -22.16 -2.90
N ASN A 83 24.02 -23.28 -2.69
CA ASN A 83 23.32 -23.54 -1.43
C ASN A 83 24.29 -23.70 -0.24
N ASP A 84 25.45 -24.32 -0.45
CA ASP A 84 26.53 -24.42 0.54
C ASP A 84 27.10 -23.04 0.86
N PHE A 85 27.31 -22.18 -0.15
CA PHE A 85 27.71 -20.79 0.06
C PHE A 85 26.68 -20.02 0.90
N LEU A 86 25.40 -20.04 0.50
CA LEU A 86 24.35 -19.31 1.20
C LEU A 86 24.24 -19.76 2.67
N SER A 87 24.17 -21.06 2.93
CA SER A 87 24.07 -21.60 4.29
C SER A 87 25.31 -21.41 5.16
N THR A 88 26.49 -21.22 4.55
CA THR A 88 27.75 -20.98 5.29
C THR A 88 27.91 -19.52 5.69
N TYR A 89 27.48 -18.59 4.83
CA TYR A 89 27.81 -17.16 4.94
C TYR A 89 26.62 -16.28 5.35
N PHE A 90 25.39 -16.76 5.22
CA PHE A 90 24.18 -16.00 5.53
C PHE A 90 23.32 -16.67 6.61
N GLY A 91 22.67 -15.84 7.42
CA GLY A 91 21.70 -16.26 8.43
C GLY A 91 20.29 -16.40 7.84
N GLU A 92 19.29 -16.48 8.72
CA GLU A 92 17.88 -16.52 8.32
C GLU A 92 17.33 -15.11 8.12
N ALA A 93 16.41 -14.96 7.15
CA ALA A 93 15.71 -13.69 6.91
C ALA A 93 14.94 -13.25 8.17
N GLY A 94 15.23 -12.06 8.67
CA GLY A 94 14.60 -11.53 9.89
C GLY A 94 15.30 -11.91 11.20
N SER A 95 16.42 -12.65 11.15
CA SER A 95 17.20 -12.98 12.36
C SER A 95 17.83 -11.76 13.04
N GLU A 96 17.84 -10.60 12.38
CA GLU A 96 18.18 -9.30 12.95
C GLU A 96 17.10 -8.72 13.88
N LEU A 97 15.93 -9.34 13.99
CA LEU A 97 14.80 -8.90 14.80
C LEU A 97 14.54 -9.86 15.94
N ARG A 98 14.01 -9.32 17.04
CA ARG A 98 13.50 -10.12 18.16
C ARG A 98 12.05 -9.76 18.45
N GLU A 99 11.30 -10.79 18.83
CA GLU A 99 9.96 -10.63 19.37
C GLU A 99 10.05 -9.95 20.74
N VAL A 100 9.10 -9.04 20.99
CA VAL A 100 8.92 -8.45 22.32
C VAL A 100 8.10 -9.41 23.16
N ASP A 101 8.48 -9.56 24.44
CA ASP A 101 7.75 -10.43 25.38
C ASP A 101 6.25 -10.07 25.41
N PRO A 102 5.34 -10.96 24.97
CA PRO A 102 3.92 -10.68 24.93
C PRO A 102 3.32 -10.33 26.31
N GLU A 103 3.88 -10.87 27.40
CA GLU A 103 3.40 -10.55 28.75
C GLU A 103 3.68 -9.09 29.14
N SER A 104 4.64 -8.43 28.49
CA SER A 104 4.95 -7.01 28.68
C SER A 104 4.04 -6.07 27.87
N LEU A 105 3.28 -6.61 26.92
CA LEU A 105 2.45 -5.86 25.97
C LEU A 105 0.99 -5.82 26.41
N GLN A 106 0.71 -4.95 27.38
CA GLN A 106 -0.63 -4.80 27.96
C GLN A 106 -1.54 -3.99 27.04
N THR A 107 -2.78 -4.45 26.84
CA THR A 107 -3.82 -3.74 26.07
C THR A 107 -4.82 -3.08 27.02
N ASN A 108 -5.46 -1.98 26.59
CA ASN A 108 -6.55 -1.32 27.32
C ASN A 108 -7.59 -0.73 26.35
N ALA A 109 -8.06 -1.54 25.40
CA ALA A 109 -8.94 -1.08 24.33
C ALA A 109 -10.36 -0.74 24.85
N THR A 110 -10.55 0.48 25.35
CA THR A 110 -11.81 0.93 25.97
C THR A 110 -12.95 1.10 24.97
N PHE A 111 -12.63 1.36 23.69
CA PHE A 111 -13.66 1.56 22.65
C PHE A 111 -14.55 0.33 22.45
N ARG A 112 -14.07 -0.88 22.82
CA ARG A 112 -14.83 -2.12 22.74
C ARG A 112 -16.14 -2.06 23.53
N GLU A 113 -16.22 -1.23 24.56
CA GLU A 113 -17.45 -1.02 25.35
C GLU A 113 -18.59 -0.38 24.52
N ASN A 114 -18.24 0.31 23.43
CA ASN A 114 -19.19 0.94 22.50
C ASN A 114 -19.64 0.02 21.37
N VAL A 115 -19.09 -1.21 21.28
CA VAL A 115 -19.48 -2.20 20.28
C VAL A 115 -20.69 -2.98 20.79
N ASN A 116 -21.85 -2.74 20.17
CA ASN A 116 -23.13 -3.26 20.66
C ASN A 116 -23.28 -4.78 20.47
N ASN A 117 -22.69 -5.32 19.40
CA ASN A 117 -22.81 -6.73 19.07
C ASN A 117 -21.64 -7.56 19.63
N THR A 118 -21.97 -8.68 20.29
CA THR A 118 -20.98 -9.57 20.92
C THR A 118 -20.03 -10.22 19.92
N ASP A 119 -20.50 -10.74 18.78
CA ASP A 119 -19.64 -11.42 17.81
C ASP A 119 -18.66 -10.46 17.13
N ILE A 120 -19.12 -9.23 16.85
CA ILE A 120 -18.24 -8.17 16.33
C ILE A 120 -17.19 -7.82 17.38
N ARG A 121 -17.60 -7.66 18.65
CA ARG A 121 -16.66 -7.35 19.74
C ARG A 121 -15.61 -8.44 19.92
N GLU A 122 -15.99 -9.71 19.91
CA GLU A 122 -15.06 -10.85 20.00
C GLU A 122 -14.13 -10.91 18.79
N PHE A 123 -14.61 -10.63 17.58
CA PHE A 123 -13.74 -10.52 16.40
C PHE A 123 -12.72 -9.39 16.54
N LEU A 124 -13.14 -8.21 17.01
CA LEU A 124 -12.22 -7.09 17.24
C LEU A 124 -11.23 -7.39 18.39
N GLU A 125 -11.57 -8.24 19.36
CA GLU A 125 -10.63 -8.74 20.37
C GLU A 125 -9.52 -9.58 19.72
N ILE A 126 -9.85 -10.46 18.77
CA ILE A 126 -8.85 -11.20 17.99
C ILE A 126 -7.94 -10.25 17.21
N VAL A 127 -8.51 -9.20 16.61
CA VAL A 127 -7.74 -8.16 15.91
C VAL A 127 -6.80 -7.40 16.86
N ILE A 128 -7.18 -7.22 18.13
CA ILE A 128 -6.32 -6.58 19.14
C ILE A 128 -5.20 -7.52 19.59
N ASP A 129 -5.52 -8.79 19.76
CA ASP A 129 -4.61 -9.79 20.34
C ASP A 129 -3.48 -10.20 19.39
N ILE A 130 -3.54 -9.79 18.11
CA ILE A 130 -2.46 -10.00 17.13
C ILE A 130 -1.30 -9.01 17.31
N TRP A 131 -1.49 -7.86 17.96
CA TRP A 131 -0.46 -6.83 18.03
C TRP A 131 0.86 -7.29 18.70
N PRO A 132 0.84 -8.08 19.79
CA PRO A 132 2.05 -8.69 20.31
C PRO A 132 2.83 -9.51 19.27
N GLU A 133 2.13 -10.31 18.46
CA GLU A 133 2.73 -11.13 17.42
C GLU A 133 3.37 -10.29 16.30
N LEU A 134 2.90 -9.07 16.06
CA LEU A 134 3.46 -8.16 15.05
C LEU A 134 4.48 -7.17 15.63
N THR A 135 4.66 -7.13 16.95
CA THR A 135 5.58 -6.19 17.60
C THR A 135 7.00 -6.75 17.60
N ARG A 136 7.94 -5.97 17.08
CA ARG A 136 9.36 -6.32 16.97
C ARG A 136 10.22 -5.23 17.60
N GLU A 137 11.45 -5.61 17.90
CA GLU A 137 12.54 -4.69 18.14
C GLU A 137 13.80 -5.20 17.46
N TYR A 138 14.70 -4.28 17.14
CA TYR A 138 15.98 -4.63 16.54
C TYR A 138 16.86 -5.36 17.56
N ALA A 139 17.39 -6.53 17.19
CA ALA A 139 18.19 -7.36 18.10
C ALA A 139 19.60 -6.80 18.34
N GLY A 140 20.04 -5.82 17.53
CA GLY A 140 21.40 -5.28 17.58
C GLY A 140 22.42 -6.18 16.87
N ASP A 141 23.68 -5.75 16.86
CA ASP A 141 24.79 -6.60 16.44
C ASP A 141 24.91 -7.78 17.42
N THR A 142 24.87 -9.01 16.91
CA THR A 142 25.15 -10.17 17.75
C THR A 142 26.63 -10.13 18.18
N ASP A 143 26.91 -10.44 19.46
CA ASP A 143 28.28 -10.45 20.03
C ASP A 143 29.28 -11.35 19.25
N ASN A 144 28.79 -12.16 18.31
CA ASN A 144 29.57 -13.15 17.57
C ASN A 144 30.15 -12.66 16.24
N CYS A 145 29.77 -11.48 15.71
CA CYS A 145 30.34 -10.97 14.46
C CYS A 145 30.18 -9.44 14.29
N THR A 146 31.22 -8.68 14.60
CA THR A 146 31.23 -7.21 14.53
C THR A 146 31.39 -6.63 13.12
N GLU A 147 31.81 -7.45 12.15
CA GLU A 147 32.02 -7.05 10.75
C GLU A 147 30.97 -7.65 9.81
N CYS A 148 29.93 -8.27 10.40
CA CYS A 148 28.77 -8.74 9.67
C CYS A 148 27.88 -7.56 9.28
N VAL A 149 27.23 -7.67 8.14
CA VAL A 149 26.32 -6.67 7.59
C VAL A 149 24.93 -7.24 7.42
N SER A 150 23.93 -6.37 7.51
CA SER A 150 22.53 -6.67 7.21
C SER A 150 21.97 -5.59 6.32
N SER A 151 20.99 -5.93 5.49
CA SER A 151 20.20 -4.92 4.78
C SER A 151 19.31 -4.12 5.72
N PHE A 152 18.98 -4.61 6.92
CA PHE A 152 18.13 -3.89 7.88
C PHE A 152 18.82 -2.63 8.40
N ILE A 153 18.08 -1.54 8.48
CA ILE A 153 18.54 -0.27 9.06
C ILE A 153 18.23 -0.32 10.57
N PRO A 154 19.25 -0.27 11.45
CA PRO A 154 19.02 -0.32 12.90
C PRO A 154 18.01 0.73 13.39
N LEU A 155 17.06 0.28 14.21
CA LEU A 155 16.05 1.11 14.87
C LEU A 155 16.23 1.02 16.39
N ASN A 156 16.04 2.14 17.09
CA ASN A 156 16.36 2.24 18.53
C ASN A 156 15.21 1.80 19.45
N ARG A 157 14.00 1.63 18.90
CA ARG A 157 12.77 1.40 19.67
C ARG A 157 11.92 0.32 19.02
N THR A 158 10.96 -0.19 19.78
CA THR A 158 9.97 -1.15 19.27
C THR A 158 9.16 -0.55 18.12
N PHE A 159 8.69 -1.41 17.24
CA PHE A 159 7.83 -1.07 16.11
C PHE A 159 6.91 -2.24 15.80
N VAL A 160 5.88 -2.00 14.99
CA VAL A 160 4.98 -3.04 14.50
C VAL A 160 5.22 -3.23 13.01
N VAL A 161 5.32 -4.49 12.58
CA VAL A 161 5.45 -4.86 11.17
C VAL A 161 4.08 -5.06 10.52
N ALA A 162 4.02 -5.04 9.19
CA ALA A 162 2.76 -5.29 8.48
C ALA A 162 2.33 -6.77 8.60
N GLY A 163 3.24 -7.73 8.53
CA GLY A 163 2.93 -9.17 8.64
C GLY A 163 3.50 -10.01 7.48
N GLY A 164 3.61 -11.33 7.67
CA GLY A 164 4.15 -12.24 6.67
C GLY A 164 5.60 -11.93 6.26
N ARG A 165 5.85 -11.77 4.96
CA ARG A 165 7.18 -11.43 4.41
C ARG A 165 7.69 -10.03 4.77
N PHE A 166 6.80 -9.15 5.22
CA PHE A 166 7.10 -7.75 5.56
C PHE A 166 7.61 -7.67 6.99
N ARG A 167 8.94 -7.75 7.14
CA ARG A 167 9.62 -7.85 8.45
C ARG A 167 10.14 -6.51 8.98
N GLU A 168 10.12 -5.47 8.17
CA GLU A 168 10.50 -4.10 8.53
C GLU A 168 9.24 -3.24 8.71
N PRO A 169 9.31 -2.12 9.46
CA PRO A 169 8.23 -1.15 9.43
C PRO A 169 8.22 -0.49 8.05
N TYR A 170 7.06 -0.55 7.40
CA TYR A 170 6.77 0.18 6.17
C TYR A 170 6.16 1.53 6.51
N TYR A 171 6.54 2.57 5.76
CA TYR A 171 6.26 3.94 6.14
C TYR A 171 4.76 4.23 6.18
N TRP A 172 4.05 4.09 5.05
CA TRP A 172 2.64 4.50 5.03
C TRP A 172 1.72 3.50 5.75
N ASP A 173 2.00 2.19 5.71
CA ASP A 173 1.31 1.14 6.47
C ASP A 173 1.20 1.50 7.95
N SER A 174 2.29 2.03 8.48
CA SER A 174 2.43 2.40 9.88
C SER A 174 1.43 3.48 10.31
N TYR A 175 0.85 4.28 9.40
CA TYR A 175 -0.18 5.25 9.75
C TYR A 175 -1.45 4.55 10.23
N TRP A 176 -1.95 3.59 9.46
CA TRP A 176 -3.15 2.85 9.84
C TRP A 176 -2.89 1.91 11.02
N ILE A 177 -1.71 1.28 11.08
CA ILE A 177 -1.26 0.54 12.26
C ILE A 177 -1.34 1.44 13.50
N LEU A 178 -0.73 2.63 13.44
CA LEU A 178 -0.74 3.60 14.54
C LEU A 178 -2.15 4.00 14.98
N LEU A 179 -3.09 4.20 14.05
CA LEU A 179 -4.50 4.46 14.38
C LEU A 179 -5.13 3.31 15.17
N GLY A 180 -4.77 2.06 14.85
CA GLY A 180 -5.15 0.87 15.61
C GLY A 180 -4.50 0.79 16.99
N LEU A 181 -3.18 1.02 17.06
CA LEU A 181 -2.41 0.98 18.31
C LEU A 181 -2.92 2.00 19.33
N LEU A 182 -3.24 3.21 18.87
CA LEU A 182 -3.83 4.24 19.72
C LEU A 182 -5.16 3.78 20.34
N ARG A 183 -6.01 3.09 19.57
CA ARG A 183 -7.29 2.52 20.05
C ARG A 183 -7.11 1.33 20.97
N THR A 184 -6.07 0.52 20.74
CA THR A 184 -5.71 -0.60 21.61
C THR A 184 -5.23 -0.11 22.98
N GLN A 185 -4.56 1.04 23.04
CA GLN A 185 -4.00 1.64 24.25
C GLN A 185 -3.04 0.71 25.03
N GLY A 186 -2.74 1.07 26.29
CA GLY A 186 -1.78 0.34 27.12
C GLY A 186 -0.36 0.54 26.60
N SER A 187 0.41 -0.55 26.50
CA SER A 187 1.77 -0.52 25.94
C SER A 187 1.77 -0.04 24.47
N PHE A 188 0.66 -0.20 23.76
CA PHE A 188 0.58 0.15 22.33
C PHE A 188 0.51 1.66 22.06
N THR A 189 0.11 2.48 23.03
CA THR A 189 0.25 3.94 22.92
C THR A 189 1.72 4.36 22.89
N GLU A 190 2.58 3.71 23.67
CA GLU A 190 4.03 3.95 23.65
C GLU A 190 4.65 3.41 22.36
N ILE A 191 4.22 2.25 21.86
CA ILE A 191 4.71 1.69 20.59
C ILE A 191 4.34 2.60 19.40
N ALA A 192 3.17 3.25 19.44
CA ALA A 192 2.80 4.27 18.46
C ALA A 192 3.80 5.45 18.45
N LEU A 193 4.18 5.96 19.64
CA LEU A 193 5.21 7.00 19.75
C LEU A 193 6.58 6.49 19.29
N ASN A 194 6.96 5.27 19.66
CA ASN A 194 8.22 4.66 19.25
C ASN A 194 8.34 4.56 17.73
N THR A 195 7.24 4.26 17.05
CA THR A 195 7.17 4.23 15.58
C THR A 195 7.42 5.62 14.98
N ILE A 196 6.76 6.67 15.51
CA ILE A 196 6.99 8.07 15.13
C ILE A 196 8.45 8.46 15.34
N GLU A 197 9.03 8.15 16.50
CA GLU A 197 10.40 8.52 16.84
C GLU A 197 11.44 7.74 16.01
N ASN A 198 11.18 6.48 15.69
CA ASN A 198 12.00 5.71 14.76
C ASN A 198 11.99 6.35 13.37
N PHE A 199 10.84 6.75 12.84
CA PHE A 199 10.77 7.47 11.56
C PHE A 199 11.42 8.86 11.62
N ALA A 200 11.29 9.56 12.74
CA ALA A 200 12.00 10.82 12.95
C ALA A 200 13.53 10.61 12.92
N ASP A 201 14.04 9.52 13.52
CA ASP A 201 15.45 9.15 13.43
C ASP A 201 15.88 8.86 11.97
N LEU A 202 15.03 8.21 11.18
CA LEU A 202 15.30 7.97 9.75
C LEU A 202 15.33 9.29 8.95
N VAL A 203 14.39 10.21 9.17
CA VAL A 203 14.40 11.54 8.56
C VAL A 203 15.64 12.35 9.00
N ASN A 204 16.03 12.24 10.26
CA ASN A 204 17.25 12.88 10.76
C ASN A 204 18.51 12.35 10.08
N ARG A 205 18.54 11.05 9.75
CA ARG A 205 19.68 10.39 9.14
C ARG A 205 19.74 10.52 7.61
N PHE A 206 18.60 10.44 6.93
CA PHE A 206 18.51 10.32 5.47
C PHE A 206 17.74 11.47 4.80
N GLY A 207 17.08 12.33 5.58
CA GLY A 207 16.28 13.47 5.08
C GLY A 207 14.83 13.12 4.76
N PHE A 208 14.46 11.84 4.75
CA PHE A 208 13.11 11.32 4.51
C PHE A 208 12.94 9.98 5.23
N VAL A 209 11.70 9.48 5.32
CA VAL A 209 11.44 8.10 5.76
C VAL A 209 11.54 7.18 4.54
N PRO A 210 12.49 6.23 4.47
CA PRO A 210 12.54 5.25 3.39
C PRO A 210 11.27 4.38 3.35
N ASN A 211 10.96 3.80 2.19
CA ASN A 211 9.80 2.90 1.99
C ASN A 211 9.62 1.90 3.15
N GLY A 212 10.71 1.22 3.53
CA GLY A 212 10.83 0.49 4.78
C GLY A 212 12.25 0.58 5.34
N ALA A 213 12.49 0.07 6.54
CA ALA A 213 13.80 0.15 7.22
C ALA A 213 14.86 -0.80 6.65
N ARG A 214 15.11 -0.75 5.34
CA ARG A 214 16.11 -1.54 4.61
C ARG A 214 16.98 -0.66 3.72
N GLN A 215 18.25 -1.03 3.57
CA GLN A 215 19.23 -0.29 2.76
C GLN A 215 18.82 -0.20 1.29
N TYR A 216 18.17 -1.22 0.74
CA TYR A 216 17.67 -1.23 -0.64
C TYR A 216 16.45 -0.31 -0.88
N TYR A 217 15.93 0.31 0.18
CA TYR A 217 14.90 1.36 0.09
C TYR A 217 15.48 2.79 0.16
N LEU A 218 16.79 2.98 0.33
CA LEU A 218 17.39 4.31 0.53
C LEU A 218 17.39 5.24 -0.69
N ASN A 219 16.86 4.83 -1.85
CA ASN A 219 16.57 5.73 -2.97
C ASN A 219 15.10 6.22 -3.02
N ARG A 220 14.20 5.64 -2.22
CA ARG A 220 12.77 5.89 -2.33
C ARG A 220 12.04 5.94 -0.99
N SER A 221 11.04 6.80 -0.94
CA SER A 221 10.13 6.95 0.20
C SER A 221 8.89 6.05 0.03
N GLN A 222 7.81 6.44 0.69
CA GLN A 222 6.43 6.01 0.50
C GLN A 222 5.50 7.25 0.71
N PRO A 223 4.17 7.15 0.53
CA PRO A 223 3.27 8.29 0.76
C PRO A 223 3.51 8.95 2.13
N PRO A 224 3.77 10.28 2.20
CA PRO A 224 4.42 10.86 3.36
C PRO A 224 3.49 11.25 4.50
N VAL A 225 3.22 10.30 5.39
CA VAL A 225 2.19 10.40 6.44
C VAL A 225 2.74 10.66 7.85
N LEU A 226 4.04 10.93 8.04
CA LEU A 226 4.64 11.14 9.37
C LEU A 226 4.01 12.33 10.11
N ALA A 227 3.72 13.44 9.43
CA ALA A 227 3.05 14.57 10.07
C ALA A 227 1.63 14.20 10.55
N LEU A 228 0.92 13.36 9.79
CA LEU A 228 -0.41 12.85 10.15
C LEU A 228 -0.34 11.85 11.30
N MET A 229 0.72 11.04 11.39
CA MET A 229 0.96 10.18 12.55
C MET A 229 1.15 11.01 13.82
N VAL A 230 1.94 12.08 13.75
CA VAL A 230 2.14 13.01 14.88
C VAL A 230 0.82 13.70 15.24
N GLU A 231 0.04 14.12 14.25
CA GLU A 231 -1.28 14.73 14.47
C GLU A 231 -2.21 13.78 15.22
N ALA A 232 -2.38 12.55 14.70
CA ALA A 232 -3.20 11.52 15.33
C ALA A 232 -2.74 11.18 16.76
N TYR A 233 -1.42 11.10 16.99
CA TYR A 233 -0.88 10.85 18.34
C TYR A 233 -1.20 12.00 19.30
N VAL A 234 -0.99 13.25 18.88
CA VAL A 234 -1.24 14.44 19.71
C VAL A 234 -2.73 14.59 19.99
N GLU A 235 -3.60 14.38 18.99
CA GLU A 235 -5.05 14.44 19.16
C GLU A 235 -5.54 13.37 20.16
N TYR A 236 -5.00 12.16 20.07
CA TYR A 236 -5.41 11.07 20.93
C TYR A 236 -4.91 11.23 22.38
N THR A 237 -3.65 11.62 22.55
CA THR A 237 -2.98 11.64 23.87
C THR A 237 -3.05 13.01 24.56
N ASN A 238 -3.33 14.08 23.81
CA ASN A 238 -3.12 15.48 24.20
C ASN A 238 -1.66 15.82 24.57
N ASP A 239 -0.69 14.95 24.27
CA ASP A 239 0.71 15.20 24.56
C ASP A 239 1.36 16.07 23.47
N THR A 240 1.40 17.37 23.72
CA THR A 240 2.06 18.35 22.84
C THR A 240 3.57 18.48 23.10
N SER A 241 4.12 17.81 24.13
CA SER A 241 5.53 17.93 24.49
C SER A 241 6.47 17.33 23.43
N VAL A 242 5.98 16.34 22.68
CA VAL A 242 6.69 15.71 21.56
C VAL A 242 7.00 16.68 20.41
N LEU A 243 6.18 17.74 20.25
CA LEU A 243 6.29 18.68 19.12
C LEU A 243 7.62 19.46 19.12
N GLY A 244 8.22 19.68 20.28
CA GLY A 244 9.49 20.40 20.37
C GLY A 244 10.64 19.70 19.63
N GLN A 245 10.62 18.37 19.58
CA GLN A 245 11.63 17.57 18.88
C GLN A 245 11.19 17.18 17.47
N LEU A 246 9.89 16.89 17.28
CA LEU A 246 9.38 16.36 16.03
C LEU A 246 9.17 17.43 14.96
N LEU A 247 8.73 18.64 15.32
CA LEU A 247 8.36 19.67 14.34
C LEU A 247 9.49 20.02 13.35
N PRO A 248 10.75 20.25 13.76
CA PRO A 248 11.85 20.48 12.81
C PRO A 248 12.12 19.28 11.89
N THR A 249 11.83 18.06 12.36
CA THR A 249 12.00 16.83 11.58
C THR A 249 10.93 16.72 10.51
N LEU A 250 9.68 17.04 10.82
CA LEU A 250 8.57 17.10 9.85
C LEU A 250 8.85 18.12 8.73
N GLU A 251 9.36 19.30 9.08
CA GLU A 251 9.75 20.33 8.09
C GLU A 251 10.89 19.85 7.19
N ARG A 252 11.82 19.04 7.72
CA ARG A 252 12.91 18.45 6.95
C ARG A 252 12.39 17.43 5.94
N GLU A 253 11.50 16.53 6.35
CA GLU A 253 10.90 15.57 5.43
C GLU A 253 10.09 16.28 4.34
N TYR A 254 9.27 17.28 4.70
CA TYR A 254 8.55 18.08 3.70
C TYR A 254 9.50 18.74 2.70
N SER A 255 10.67 19.20 3.17
CA SER A 255 11.71 19.76 2.30
C SER A 255 12.28 18.73 1.32
N PHE A 256 12.40 17.45 1.69
CA PHE A 256 12.78 16.40 0.76
C PHE A 256 11.80 16.31 -0.42
N TRP A 257 10.49 16.28 -0.15
CA TRP A 257 9.48 16.18 -1.20
C TRP A 257 9.47 17.40 -2.11
N THR A 258 9.45 18.60 -1.54
CA THR A 258 9.41 19.84 -2.33
C THR A 258 10.69 20.13 -3.11
N THR A 259 11.83 19.56 -2.69
CA THR A 259 13.12 19.71 -3.38
C THR A 259 13.33 18.64 -4.45
N ASN A 260 13.04 17.37 -4.15
CA ASN A 260 13.45 16.23 -4.98
C ASN A 260 12.31 15.63 -5.81
N ARG A 261 11.05 16.01 -5.53
CA ARG A 261 9.86 15.42 -6.13
C ARG A 261 8.90 16.46 -6.72
N SER A 262 9.30 17.73 -6.78
CA SER A 262 8.48 18.79 -7.37
C SER A 262 8.62 18.87 -8.90
N VAL A 263 7.57 19.36 -9.55
CA VAL A 263 7.53 19.61 -10.98
C VAL A 263 6.60 20.79 -11.27
N ASP A 264 7.00 21.62 -12.23
CA ASP A 264 6.20 22.75 -12.70
C ASP A 264 5.32 22.34 -13.88
N VAL A 265 4.06 22.81 -13.87
CA VAL A 265 3.08 22.62 -14.95
C VAL A 265 2.49 23.96 -15.32
N GLU A 266 2.45 24.27 -16.61
CA GLU A 266 1.80 25.47 -17.13
C GLU A 266 0.39 25.12 -17.63
N VAL A 267 -0.64 25.72 -17.02
CA VAL A 267 -2.04 25.60 -17.44
C VAL A 267 -2.61 27.01 -17.60
N ASP A 268 -3.18 27.30 -18.78
CA ASP A 268 -3.80 28.59 -19.12
C ASP A 268 -2.90 29.82 -18.83
N GLY A 269 -1.59 29.67 -19.04
CA GLY A 269 -0.60 30.73 -18.81
C GLY A 269 -0.24 30.97 -17.35
N THR A 270 -0.70 30.09 -16.43
CA THR A 270 -0.31 30.07 -15.02
C THR A 270 0.57 28.85 -14.75
N THR A 271 1.72 29.06 -14.13
CA THR A 271 2.60 27.97 -13.68
C THR A 271 2.22 27.56 -12.26
N TYR A 272 1.97 26.28 -12.09
CA TYR A 272 1.71 25.64 -10.79
C TYR A 272 2.83 24.64 -10.51
N THR A 273 3.21 24.51 -9.23
CA THR A 273 4.19 23.52 -8.78
C THR A 273 3.48 22.48 -7.93
N LEU A 274 3.61 21.21 -8.31
CA LEU A 274 3.07 20.06 -7.59
C LEU A 274 4.15 18.97 -7.47
N ASN A 275 3.82 17.86 -6.80
CA ASN A 275 4.76 16.78 -6.54
C ASN A 275 4.36 15.48 -7.26
N ARG A 276 5.35 14.64 -7.55
CA ARG A 276 5.21 13.32 -8.18
C ARG A 276 6.11 12.28 -7.53
N TYR A 277 5.74 11.00 -7.60
CA TYR A 277 6.66 9.91 -7.27
C TYR A 277 7.65 9.74 -8.44
N ALA A 278 8.94 9.90 -8.17
CA ALA A 278 9.96 9.98 -9.22
C ALA A 278 11.33 9.58 -8.66
N VAL A 279 11.56 8.27 -8.57
CA VAL A 279 12.77 7.67 -8.01
C VAL A 279 13.87 7.62 -9.06
N GLU A 280 15.02 8.18 -8.75
CA GLU A 280 16.23 7.98 -9.56
C GLU A 280 16.77 6.57 -9.33
N ASN A 281 16.70 5.73 -10.37
CA ASN A 281 17.16 4.35 -10.33
C ASN A 281 17.38 3.84 -11.76
N ASN A 282 18.41 3.03 -11.99
CA ASN A 282 18.62 2.37 -13.28
C ASN A 282 19.01 0.89 -13.15
N GLN A 283 18.74 0.29 -11.99
CA GLN A 283 18.96 -1.13 -11.71
C GLN A 283 17.63 -1.80 -11.34
N PRO A 284 17.48 -3.12 -11.51
CA PRO A 284 16.35 -3.85 -10.93
C PRO A 284 16.25 -3.58 -9.42
N ARG A 285 15.03 -3.47 -8.88
CA ARG A 285 14.81 -3.37 -7.42
C ARG A 285 15.40 -4.61 -6.74
N PRO A 286 16.27 -4.49 -5.72
CA PRO A 286 16.92 -5.65 -5.12
C PRO A 286 15.94 -6.69 -4.55
N GLU A 287 14.81 -6.26 -4.01
CA GLU A 287 13.78 -7.12 -3.43
C GLU A 287 12.85 -7.77 -4.45
N SER A 288 12.90 -7.35 -5.72
CA SER A 288 12.12 -7.86 -6.86
C SER A 288 13.02 -7.96 -8.10
N TYR A 289 14.28 -8.38 -7.89
CA TYR A 289 15.34 -8.23 -8.89
C TYR A 289 15.05 -9.05 -10.15
N THR A 290 14.65 -10.31 -9.94
CA THR A 290 14.34 -11.24 -11.02
C THR A 290 13.12 -10.75 -11.80
N GLU A 291 12.06 -10.33 -11.10
CA GLU A 291 10.83 -9.80 -11.67
C GLU A 291 11.09 -8.56 -12.55
N ASP A 292 11.83 -7.57 -12.04
CA ASP A 292 12.19 -6.37 -12.76
C ASP A 292 13.09 -6.70 -13.97
N TYR A 293 14.09 -7.57 -13.77
CA TYR A 293 14.98 -8.01 -14.84
C TYR A 293 14.20 -8.64 -15.99
N HIS A 294 13.34 -9.63 -15.72
CA HIS A 294 12.50 -10.26 -16.73
C HIS A 294 11.51 -9.29 -17.38
N THR A 295 10.93 -8.37 -16.59
CA THR A 295 10.07 -7.31 -17.11
C THR A 295 10.81 -6.48 -18.16
N ALA A 296 12.09 -6.17 -17.97
CA ALA A 296 12.90 -5.43 -18.94
C ALA A 296 13.42 -6.30 -20.11
N THR A 297 13.83 -7.55 -19.86
CA THR A 297 14.61 -8.34 -20.84
C THR A 297 13.82 -9.39 -21.61
N ASN A 298 12.63 -9.80 -21.15
CA ASN A 298 11.87 -10.85 -21.83
C ASN A 298 11.57 -10.50 -23.29
N THR A 299 11.68 -11.48 -24.18
CA THR A 299 11.49 -11.28 -25.62
C THR A 299 10.09 -11.69 -26.10
N SER A 300 9.29 -12.29 -25.22
CA SER A 300 7.98 -12.85 -25.56
C SER A 300 7.02 -12.77 -24.38
N TYR A 301 5.77 -12.39 -24.64
CA TYR A 301 4.65 -12.42 -23.71
C TYR A 301 3.78 -13.66 -23.97
N TYR A 302 3.38 -14.36 -22.91
CA TYR A 302 2.56 -15.58 -22.97
C TYR A 302 1.14 -15.27 -22.52
N ALA A 303 0.24 -15.12 -23.48
CA ALA A 303 -1.17 -14.87 -23.23
C ALA A 303 -1.86 -16.11 -22.64
N GLU A 304 -2.98 -15.90 -21.93
CA GLU A 304 -3.81 -16.97 -21.39
C GLU A 304 -4.37 -17.88 -22.49
N SER A 305 -4.66 -17.28 -23.64
CA SER A 305 -5.06 -17.99 -24.86
C SER A 305 -4.01 -19.00 -25.37
N GLY A 306 -2.79 -18.98 -24.84
CA GLY A 306 -1.65 -19.77 -25.30
C GLY A 306 -0.91 -19.15 -26.50
N ILE A 307 -1.35 -17.98 -26.97
CA ILE A 307 -0.64 -17.21 -28.00
C ILE A 307 0.61 -16.59 -27.38
N ILE A 308 1.70 -16.64 -28.13
CA ILE A 308 2.98 -16.01 -27.75
C ILE A 308 3.15 -14.75 -28.58
N TYR A 309 3.16 -13.60 -27.93
CA TYR A 309 3.35 -12.30 -28.57
C TYR A 309 4.82 -11.89 -28.47
N PRO A 310 5.47 -11.44 -29.56
CA PRO A 310 6.83 -10.92 -29.49
C PRO A 310 6.85 -9.61 -28.70
N ALA A 311 7.78 -9.47 -27.78
CA ALA A 311 7.98 -8.25 -27.03
C ALA A 311 8.80 -7.24 -27.84
N THR A 312 8.53 -5.95 -27.66
CA THR A 312 9.39 -4.89 -28.19
C THR A 312 10.71 -4.89 -27.41
N GLU A 313 11.84 -4.95 -28.13
CA GLU A 313 13.17 -4.82 -27.55
C GLU A 313 13.38 -3.38 -27.03
N LEU A 314 13.80 -3.26 -25.78
CA LEU A 314 14.08 -1.98 -25.13
C LEU A 314 15.58 -1.67 -25.22
N ASN A 315 15.93 -0.44 -25.54
CA ASN A 315 17.32 0.01 -25.45
C ASN A 315 17.71 0.34 -24.00
N GLU A 316 19.01 0.54 -23.73
CA GLU A 316 19.53 0.81 -22.38
C GLU A 316 18.84 1.98 -21.66
N SER A 317 18.53 3.07 -22.39
CA SER A 317 17.84 4.22 -21.79
C SER A 317 16.39 3.92 -21.45
N GLN A 318 15.70 3.10 -22.25
CA GLN A 318 14.32 2.67 -21.98
C GLN A 318 14.28 1.69 -20.81
N ILE A 319 15.27 0.79 -20.71
CA ILE A 319 15.42 -0.12 -19.57
C ILE A 319 15.68 0.67 -18.28
N ALA A 320 16.59 1.63 -18.31
CA ALA A 320 16.86 2.50 -17.17
C ALA A 320 15.61 3.28 -16.73
N GLN A 321 14.86 3.85 -17.68
CA GLN A 321 13.60 4.54 -17.37
C GLN A 321 12.56 3.58 -16.78
N LEU A 322 12.42 2.37 -17.33
CA LEU A 322 11.52 1.34 -16.80
C LEU A 322 11.87 0.99 -15.35
N TYR A 323 13.14 0.79 -15.01
CA TYR A 323 13.56 0.55 -13.62
C TYR A 323 13.30 1.73 -12.69
N SER A 324 13.41 2.96 -13.19
CA SER A 324 13.01 4.17 -12.47
C SER A 324 11.50 4.20 -12.22
N ASP A 325 10.68 3.88 -13.22
CA ASP A 325 9.22 3.88 -13.11
C ASP A 325 8.70 2.73 -12.22
N LEU A 326 9.34 1.56 -12.24
CA LEU A 326 9.06 0.44 -11.34
C LEU A 326 9.36 0.83 -9.88
N ALA A 327 10.51 1.44 -9.62
CA ALA A 327 10.86 1.95 -8.29
C ALA A 327 9.96 3.11 -7.83
N SER A 328 9.53 3.96 -8.76
CA SER A 328 8.56 5.04 -8.49
C SER A 328 7.16 4.49 -8.19
N GLY A 329 6.76 3.40 -8.84
CA GLY A 329 5.53 2.67 -8.52
C GLY A 329 5.55 2.16 -7.09
N ALA A 330 6.68 1.58 -6.64
CA ALA A 330 6.87 1.19 -5.25
C ALA A 330 6.91 2.40 -4.28
N GLU A 331 7.46 3.55 -4.67
CA GLU A 331 7.41 4.79 -3.87
C GLU A 331 5.98 5.32 -3.69
N SER A 332 5.08 5.03 -4.63
CA SER A 332 3.67 5.42 -4.52
C SER A 332 2.86 4.58 -3.53
N GLY A 333 3.37 3.41 -3.16
CA GLY A 333 2.64 2.37 -2.43
C GLY A 333 1.64 1.58 -3.29
N TRP A 334 1.45 1.93 -4.57
CA TRP A 334 0.56 1.23 -5.51
C TRP A 334 1.38 0.44 -6.55
N ASP A 335 2.19 -0.52 -6.11
CA ASP A 335 2.99 -1.42 -6.95
C ASP A 335 2.29 -2.78 -7.14
N TYR A 336 1.63 -3.07 -8.26
CA TYR A 336 1.39 -2.20 -9.41
C TYR A 336 -0.10 -2.06 -9.72
N THR A 337 -0.40 -1.14 -10.63
CA THR A 337 -1.75 -0.74 -11.05
C THR A 337 -1.72 -0.16 -12.46
N SER A 338 -2.85 -0.27 -13.14
CA SER A 338 -3.20 0.44 -14.38
C SER A 338 -3.06 1.95 -14.27
N ARG A 339 -3.21 2.51 -13.07
CA ARG A 339 -3.12 3.96 -12.80
C ARG A 339 -1.81 4.57 -13.29
N TRP A 340 -0.72 3.81 -13.20
CA TRP A 340 0.61 4.28 -13.59
C TRP A 340 0.97 4.01 -15.05
N ILE A 341 0.09 3.37 -15.81
CA ILE A 341 0.36 2.94 -17.17
C ILE A 341 0.09 4.09 -18.14
N SER A 342 1.05 4.37 -19.03
CA SER A 342 0.91 5.39 -20.09
C SER A 342 -0.20 5.08 -21.09
N ASN A 343 -0.40 3.79 -21.39
CA ASN A 343 -1.42 3.32 -22.32
C ASN A 343 -2.30 2.23 -21.68
N PRO A 344 -3.41 2.59 -21.01
CA PRO A 344 -4.23 1.63 -20.28
C PRO A 344 -4.80 0.46 -21.11
N SER A 345 -4.84 0.56 -22.46
CA SER A 345 -5.17 -0.61 -23.30
C SER A 345 -4.17 -1.76 -23.12
N ASP A 346 -2.90 -1.46 -22.82
CA ASP A 346 -1.87 -2.46 -22.57
C ASP A 346 -2.18 -3.29 -21.32
N ALA A 347 -3.00 -2.77 -20.41
CA ALA A 347 -3.47 -3.46 -19.21
C ALA A 347 -4.80 -4.22 -19.41
N ILE A 348 -5.54 -3.89 -20.47
CA ILE A 348 -6.85 -4.47 -20.80
C ILE A 348 -6.69 -5.63 -21.80
N GLU A 349 -5.76 -5.51 -22.74
CA GLU A 349 -5.55 -6.50 -23.79
C GLU A 349 -4.50 -7.54 -23.35
N ASP A 350 -4.84 -8.83 -23.44
CA ASP A 350 -3.94 -9.95 -23.12
C ASP A 350 -2.88 -10.20 -24.21
N VAL A 351 -2.15 -9.16 -24.59
CA VAL A 351 -1.23 -9.17 -25.74
C VAL A 351 0.11 -8.47 -25.47
N TYR A 352 0.28 -7.81 -24.32
CA TYR A 352 1.45 -7.00 -24.01
C TYR A 352 1.94 -7.20 -22.58
N PHE A 353 3.09 -6.60 -22.23
CA PHE A 353 3.59 -6.45 -20.87
C PHE A 353 3.19 -5.09 -20.26
N PRO A 354 2.02 -4.93 -19.62
CA PRO A 354 1.56 -3.69 -19.00
C PRO A 354 2.62 -2.98 -18.17
N LEU A 355 3.45 -3.70 -17.40
CA LEU A 355 4.50 -3.04 -16.61
C LEU A 355 5.61 -2.38 -17.45
N ARG A 356 5.83 -2.78 -18.72
CA ARG A 356 6.75 -2.08 -19.64
C ARG A 356 6.23 -0.71 -20.09
N SER A 357 4.95 -0.45 -19.87
CA SER A 357 4.28 0.80 -20.26
C SER A 357 4.08 1.75 -19.08
N LEU A 358 4.65 1.44 -17.91
CA LEU A 358 4.65 2.35 -16.76
C LEU A 358 5.22 3.73 -17.13
N ASN A 359 4.63 4.74 -16.51
CA ASN A 359 4.91 6.16 -16.73
C ASN A 359 4.75 6.93 -15.41
N THR A 360 5.01 6.25 -14.29
CA THR A 360 4.80 6.72 -12.92
C THR A 360 5.47 8.07 -12.69
N ALA A 361 6.73 8.21 -13.11
CA ALA A 361 7.50 9.45 -12.96
C ALA A 361 6.95 10.61 -13.78
N ASN A 362 6.02 10.39 -14.70
CA ASN A 362 5.36 11.45 -15.47
C ASN A 362 3.90 11.63 -15.10
N ILE A 363 3.48 11.14 -13.94
CA ILE A 363 2.15 11.34 -13.40
C ILE A 363 2.28 12.19 -12.14
N ILE A 364 1.54 13.30 -12.09
CA ILE A 364 1.34 14.09 -10.87
C ILE A 364 0.09 13.54 -10.21
N PRO A 365 0.23 12.82 -9.08
CA PRO A 365 -0.88 12.05 -8.57
C PRO A 365 -1.65 12.83 -7.49
N VAL A 366 -2.97 12.62 -7.47
CA VAL A 366 -3.90 13.32 -6.58
C VAL A 366 -3.60 13.01 -5.12
N ASP A 367 -3.28 11.76 -4.81
CA ASP A 367 -2.97 11.29 -3.45
C ASP A 367 -1.75 11.98 -2.84
N LEU A 368 -0.59 11.99 -3.50
CA LEU A 368 0.63 12.61 -2.97
C LEU A 368 0.41 14.09 -2.63
N ASN A 369 -0.24 14.81 -3.54
CA ASN A 369 -0.49 16.24 -3.35
C ASN A 369 -1.55 16.50 -2.28
N SER A 370 -2.52 15.60 -2.12
CA SER A 370 -3.47 15.65 -1.00
C SER A 370 -2.76 15.43 0.35
N ILE A 371 -1.86 14.43 0.43
CA ILE A 371 -1.11 14.14 1.66
C ILE A 371 -0.17 15.31 2.00
N LEU A 372 0.52 15.88 1.01
CA LEU A 372 1.38 17.05 1.24
C LEU A 372 0.59 18.29 1.68
N TYR A 373 -0.64 18.47 1.20
CA TYR A 373 -1.57 19.48 1.73
C TYR A 373 -1.86 19.20 3.22
N ALA A 374 -2.18 17.96 3.56
CA ALA A 374 -2.46 17.57 4.93
C ALA A 374 -1.24 17.80 5.85
N ASN A 375 -0.03 17.50 5.37
CA ASN A 375 1.22 17.80 6.10
C ASN A 375 1.41 19.30 6.32
N GLU A 376 1.13 20.13 5.31
CA GLU A 376 1.21 21.60 5.43
C GLU A 376 0.23 22.12 6.50
N ILE A 377 -0.99 21.57 6.56
CA ILE A 377 -1.98 21.90 7.58
C ILE A 377 -1.56 21.41 8.97
N ALA A 378 -1.13 20.16 9.12
CA ALA A 378 -0.68 19.60 10.39
C ALA A 378 0.50 20.40 10.96
N ILE A 379 1.50 20.72 10.13
CA ILE A 379 2.66 21.54 10.52
C ILE A 379 2.22 22.97 10.92
N ALA A 380 1.26 23.58 10.20
CA ALA A 380 0.69 24.87 10.60
C ALA A 380 0.01 24.81 11.98
N ASN A 381 -0.73 23.73 12.25
CA ASN A 381 -1.38 23.50 13.54
C ASN A 381 -0.34 23.33 14.66
N PHE A 382 0.74 22.56 14.43
CA PHE A 382 1.82 22.40 15.41
C PHE A 382 2.55 23.71 15.71
N HIS A 383 2.79 24.56 14.71
CA HIS A 383 3.31 25.92 14.94
C HIS A 383 2.35 26.78 15.76
N THR A 384 1.04 26.62 15.58
CA THR A 384 0.04 27.30 16.42
C THR A 384 0.13 26.81 17.87
N LEU A 385 0.18 25.50 18.09
CA LEU A 385 0.28 24.88 19.42
C LEU A 385 1.58 25.27 20.15
N THR A 386 2.67 25.48 19.42
CA THR A 386 3.98 25.90 19.96
C THR A 386 4.15 27.43 20.03
N GLY A 387 3.13 28.21 19.65
CA GLY A 387 3.10 29.68 19.80
C GLY A 387 3.74 30.47 18.66
N ASN A 388 4.06 29.85 17.53
CA ASN A 388 4.64 30.48 16.34
C ASN A 388 3.59 30.79 15.25
N SER A 389 2.74 31.78 15.50
CA SER A 389 1.65 32.16 14.60
C SER A 389 2.10 32.63 13.21
N SER A 390 3.33 33.16 13.09
CA SER A 390 3.89 33.60 11.81
C SER A 390 4.24 32.41 10.92
N ALA A 391 4.90 31.39 11.47
CA ALA A 391 5.16 30.15 10.74
C ALA A 391 3.86 29.41 10.41
N ALA A 392 2.92 29.34 11.36
CA ALA A 392 1.60 28.75 11.11
C ALA A 392 0.91 29.39 9.88
N SER A 393 0.89 30.73 9.81
CA SER A 393 0.29 31.45 8.68
C SER A 393 1.01 31.18 7.35
N ALA A 394 2.34 31.02 7.37
CA ALA A 394 3.12 30.70 6.19
C ALA A 394 2.79 29.28 5.68
N TRP A 395 2.72 28.30 6.57
CA TRP A 395 2.33 26.93 6.24
C TRP A 395 0.88 26.82 5.74
N THR A 396 -0.06 27.54 6.35
CA THR A 396 -1.43 27.65 5.83
C THR A 396 -1.46 28.24 4.41
N THR A 397 -0.56 29.19 4.10
CA THR A 397 -0.46 29.75 2.74
C THR A 397 0.02 28.69 1.74
N LEU A 398 1.01 27.87 2.11
CA LEU A 398 1.47 26.74 1.28
C LEU A 398 0.33 25.76 0.98
N ALA A 399 -0.43 25.36 2.01
CA ALA A 399 -1.61 24.51 1.87
C ALA A 399 -2.64 25.10 0.91
N ASN A 400 -2.99 26.37 1.07
CA ASN A 400 -3.94 27.04 0.16
C ASN A 400 -3.43 27.06 -1.29
N THR A 401 -2.15 27.39 -1.51
CA THR A 401 -1.55 27.36 -2.85
C THR A 401 -1.59 25.97 -3.48
N ARG A 402 -1.35 24.90 -2.71
CA ARG A 402 -1.44 23.53 -3.20
C ARG A 402 -2.87 23.14 -3.55
N SER A 403 -3.84 23.45 -2.69
CA SER A 403 -5.26 23.21 -2.95
C SER A 403 -5.72 23.91 -4.23
N GLU A 404 -5.31 25.17 -4.44
CA GLU A 404 -5.58 25.92 -5.67
C GLU A 404 -4.94 25.26 -6.90
N ALA A 405 -3.69 24.82 -6.81
CA ALA A 405 -3.00 24.13 -7.90
C ALA A 405 -3.67 22.79 -8.27
N MET A 406 -4.06 22.00 -7.27
CA MET A 406 -4.80 20.75 -7.47
C MET A 406 -6.17 21.01 -8.11
N ALA A 407 -6.92 22.01 -7.65
CA ALA A 407 -8.20 22.37 -8.24
C ALA A 407 -8.06 22.86 -9.69
N ALA A 408 -6.98 23.57 -10.03
CA ALA A 408 -6.73 24.04 -11.39
C ALA A 408 -6.36 22.89 -12.35
N ILE A 409 -5.56 21.93 -11.88
CA ILE A 409 -4.94 20.92 -12.75
C ILE A 409 -5.70 19.60 -12.75
N MET A 410 -6.23 19.17 -11.60
CA MET A 410 -6.71 17.81 -11.37
C MET A 410 -8.24 17.71 -11.27
N TRP A 411 -8.93 18.78 -10.87
CA TRP A 411 -10.40 18.76 -10.74
C TRP A 411 -11.10 18.91 -12.09
N ASP A 412 -11.93 17.94 -12.45
CA ASP A 412 -12.82 18.00 -13.60
C ASP A 412 -14.25 18.34 -13.15
N GLN A 413 -14.69 19.57 -13.43
CA GLN A 413 -16.00 20.06 -13.02
C GLN A 413 -17.17 19.36 -13.74
N ASP A 414 -16.95 18.85 -14.95
CA ASP A 414 -18.00 18.16 -15.71
C ASP A 414 -18.18 16.73 -15.22
N GLN A 415 -17.10 16.09 -14.77
CA GLN A 415 -17.13 14.73 -14.20
C GLN A 415 -17.28 14.70 -12.67
N TRP A 416 -17.24 15.86 -12.01
CA TRP A 416 -17.28 15.98 -10.54
C TRP A 416 -16.20 15.15 -9.83
N SER A 417 -15.02 14.99 -10.43
CA SER A 417 -13.97 14.14 -9.88
C SER A 417 -12.57 14.76 -10.04
N TYR A 418 -11.67 14.36 -9.15
CA TYR A 418 -10.24 14.60 -9.32
C TYR A 418 -9.65 13.52 -10.23
N TYR A 419 -8.60 13.85 -10.97
CA TYR A 419 -7.83 12.90 -11.76
C TYR A 419 -6.36 13.23 -11.67
N ASP A 420 -5.51 12.21 -11.76
CA ASP A 420 -4.07 12.42 -11.90
C ASP A 420 -3.78 13.19 -13.19
N TYR A 421 -2.73 14.01 -13.16
CA TYR A 421 -2.30 14.78 -14.32
C TYR A 421 -1.07 14.14 -14.96
N ASN A 422 -1.21 13.74 -16.22
CA ASN A 422 -0.16 13.08 -16.98
C ASN A 422 0.66 14.13 -17.74
N LEU A 423 1.95 14.22 -17.40
CA LEU A 423 2.91 15.15 -17.99
C LEU A 423 3.23 14.81 -19.45
N THR A 424 3.25 13.52 -19.79
CA THR A 424 3.53 13.02 -21.15
C THR A 424 2.45 13.47 -22.13
N SER A 425 1.17 13.38 -21.74
CA SER A 425 0.04 13.83 -22.56
C SER A 425 -0.36 15.29 -22.30
N SER A 426 0.17 15.91 -21.24
CA SER A 426 -0.21 17.23 -20.72
C SER A 426 -1.72 17.36 -20.48
N ARG A 427 -2.32 16.30 -19.91
CA ARG A 427 -3.78 16.20 -19.68
C ARG A 427 -4.08 15.41 -18.41
N ARG A 428 -5.27 15.66 -17.85
CA ARG A 428 -5.89 14.78 -16.84
C ARG A 428 -6.16 13.39 -17.42
N GLN A 429 -5.97 12.35 -16.62
CA GLN A 429 -6.29 10.96 -16.97
C GLN A 429 -7.78 10.65 -16.71
N THR A 430 -8.67 11.39 -17.36
CA THR A 430 -10.13 11.29 -17.15
C THR A 430 -10.73 10.01 -17.72
N PHE A 431 -10.24 9.59 -18.89
CA PHE A 431 -10.80 8.49 -19.65
C PHE A 431 -9.74 7.45 -19.99
N ILE A 432 -10.17 6.20 -20.07
CA ILE A 432 -9.39 5.05 -20.49
C ILE A 432 -10.17 4.24 -21.54
N THR A 433 -9.49 3.33 -22.22
CA THR A 433 -10.16 2.40 -23.15
C THR A 433 -11.21 1.57 -22.41
N THR A 434 -12.37 1.38 -23.02
CA THR A 434 -13.45 0.58 -22.43
C THR A 434 -13.00 -0.87 -22.23
N SER A 435 -13.12 -1.40 -21.00
CA SER A 435 -12.89 -2.80 -20.70
C SER A 435 -14.11 -3.66 -21.08
N ALA A 436 -13.93 -4.98 -21.19
CA ALA A 436 -15.04 -5.88 -21.52
C ALA A 436 -16.16 -5.89 -20.45
N ASN A 437 -15.82 -5.56 -19.20
CA ASN A 437 -16.72 -5.61 -18.05
C ASN A 437 -17.22 -4.22 -17.64
N ALA A 438 -16.93 -3.18 -18.44
CA ALA A 438 -17.38 -1.81 -18.18
C ALA A 438 -18.91 -1.72 -18.05
N SER A 439 -19.36 -1.13 -16.96
CA SER A 439 -20.77 -0.84 -16.69
C SER A 439 -21.29 0.30 -17.58
N ILE A 440 -22.61 0.41 -17.63
CA ILE A 440 -23.27 1.51 -18.35
C ILE A 440 -22.94 2.88 -17.75
N ASN A 441 -22.72 2.95 -16.43
CA ASN A 441 -22.39 4.19 -15.74
C ASN A 441 -20.97 4.65 -16.09
N GLU A 442 -20.02 3.72 -16.20
CA GLU A 442 -18.64 4.03 -16.56
C GLU A 442 -18.47 4.49 -18.00
N THR A 443 -19.38 4.10 -18.90
CA THR A 443 -19.36 4.53 -20.31
C THR A 443 -20.29 5.70 -20.60
N PHE A 444 -21.13 6.08 -19.63
CA PHE A 444 -22.09 7.18 -19.80
C PHE A 444 -21.36 8.52 -19.98
N ASN A 445 -21.69 9.22 -21.08
CA ASN A 445 -21.04 10.48 -21.50
C ASN A 445 -19.52 10.40 -21.73
N ALA A 446 -18.91 9.20 -21.72
CA ALA A 446 -17.54 9.02 -22.15
C ALA A 446 -17.41 9.10 -23.68
N PRO A 447 -16.25 9.50 -24.23
CA PRO A 447 -15.98 9.41 -25.66
C PRO A 447 -16.19 7.99 -26.19
N ALA A 448 -16.49 7.87 -27.50
CA ALA A 448 -16.75 6.57 -28.11
C ALA A 448 -15.54 5.62 -27.94
N GLY A 449 -15.79 4.43 -27.38
CA GLY A 449 -14.75 3.43 -27.09
C GLY A 449 -13.94 3.70 -25.82
N GLN A 450 -14.39 4.63 -24.97
CA GLN A 450 -13.77 4.96 -23.70
C GLN A 450 -14.74 4.79 -22.53
N GLN A 451 -14.18 4.67 -21.33
CA GLN A 451 -14.88 4.72 -20.05
C GLN A 451 -14.20 5.74 -19.14
N HIS A 452 -14.91 6.22 -18.12
CA HIS A 452 -14.33 7.01 -17.03
C HIS A 452 -13.32 6.17 -16.26
N PHE A 453 -12.17 6.76 -15.96
CA PHE A 453 -11.19 6.10 -15.11
C PHE A 453 -11.47 6.41 -13.65
N THR A 454 -11.89 5.39 -12.89
CA THR A 454 -12.20 5.55 -11.47
C THR A 454 -11.10 4.87 -10.67
N HIS A 455 -10.55 5.59 -9.69
CA HIS A 455 -9.59 5.04 -8.74
C HIS A 455 -9.72 5.74 -7.39
N ILE A 456 -9.46 5.05 -6.28
CA ILE A 456 -9.77 5.61 -4.95
C ILE A 456 -8.91 6.83 -4.59
N ALA A 457 -7.78 7.04 -5.28
CA ALA A 457 -6.96 8.23 -5.08
C ALA A 457 -7.69 9.56 -5.34
N GLN A 458 -8.76 9.54 -6.13
CA GLN A 458 -9.59 10.70 -6.43
C GLN A 458 -10.30 11.26 -5.20
N PHE A 459 -10.41 10.47 -4.12
CA PHE A 459 -11.10 10.85 -2.88
C PHE A 459 -10.18 11.38 -1.78
N TYR A 460 -8.86 11.30 -1.96
CA TYR A 460 -7.89 11.85 -1.01
C TYR A 460 -8.09 13.34 -0.71
N PRO A 461 -8.50 14.21 -1.65
CA PRO A 461 -8.75 15.62 -1.34
C PRO A 461 -9.90 15.84 -0.35
N PHE A 462 -10.85 14.91 -0.24
CA PHE A 462 -11.93 14.97 0.74
C PHE A 462 -11.48 14.46 2.10
N TRP A 463 -10.68 13.39 2.14
CA TRP A 463 -10.04 12.92 3.38
C TRP A 463 -9.10 13.98 3.98
N THR A 464 -8.18 14.50 3.19
CA THR A 464 -7.15 15.45 3.66
C THR A 464 -7.67 16.88 3.81
N GLY A 465 -8.87 17.16 3.32
CA GLY A 465 -9.41 18.51 3.23
C GLY A 465 -8.74 19.38 2.16
N ALA A 466 -7.95 18.81 1.23
CA ALA A 466 -7.33 19.55 0.13
C ALA A 466 -8.35 20.07 -0.91
N ALA A 467 -9.55 19.51 -0.97
CA ALA A 467 -10.60 20.02 -1.85
C ALA A 467 -11.01 21.47 -1.47
N PRO A 468 -11.28 22.35 -2.46
CA PRO A 468 -11.74 23.71 -2.19
C PRO A 468 -13.01 23.76 -1.32
N PRO A 469 -13.21 24.83 -0.52
CA PRO A 469 -14.35 24.94 0.39
C PRO A 469 -15.73 24.73 -0.25
N TYR A 470 -15.93 25.11 -1.52
CA TYR A 470 -17.21 24.94 -2.20
C TYR A 470 -17.55 23.46 -2.51
N LEU A 471 -16.54 22.58 -2.51
CA LEU A 471 -16.70 21.13 -2.58
C LEU A 471 -16.74 20.53 -1.19
N LYS A 472 -15.67 20.69 -0.40
CA LYS A 472 -15.53 19.96 0.88
C LYS A 472 -16.52 20.39 1.96
N ASN A 473 -17.03 21.62 1.92
CA ASN A 473 -18.01 22.11 2.90
C ASN A 473 -19.45 22.03 2.38
N ASN A 474 -19.69 21.19 1.37
CA ASN A 474 -21.01 21.01 0.79
C ASN A 474 -21.31 19.51 0.62
N PRO A 475 -22.15 18.91 1.48
CA PRO A 475 -22.45 17.48 1.42
C PRO A 475 -23.11 17.08 0.11
N SER A 476 -23.88 17.96 -0.53
CA SER A 476 -24.44 17.66 -1.85
C SER A 476 -23.34 17.57 -2.91
N ALA A 477 -22.34 18.46 -2.89
CA ALA A 477 -21.20 18.40 -3.80
C ALA A 477 -20.37 17.12 -3.59
N ILE A 478 -20.16 16.72 -2.34
CA ILE A 478 -19.45 15.48 -2.01
C ILE A 478 -20.21 14.25 -2.50
N LEU A 479 -21.54 14.20 -2.32
CA LEU A 479 -22.34 13.08 -2.85
C LEU A 479 -22.27 12.96 -4.37
N HIS A 480 -22.18 14.08 -5.10
CA HIS A 480 -21.95 14.02 -6.56
C HIS A 480 -20.56 13.47 -6.88
N ALA A 481 -19.52 13.89 -6.14
CA ALA A 481 -18.18 13.36 -6.34
C ALA A 481 -18.06 11.86 -6.00
N PHE A 482 -18.86 11.38 -5.04
CA PHE A 482 -18.92 9.98 -4.62
C PHE A 482 -19.91 9.12 -5.44
N GLU A 483 -20.54 9.66 -6.49
CA GLU A 483 -21.44 8.89 -7.36
C GLU A 483 -20.78 7.62 -7.95
N PRO A 484 -19.50 7.62 -8.40
CA PRO A 484 -18.83 6.40 -8.84
C PRO A 484 -18.76 5.33 -7.75
N ILE A 485 -18.58 5.72 -6.49
CA ILE A 485 -18.53 4.81 -5.34
C ILE A 485 -19.91 4.21 -5.07
N ILE A 486 -20.95 5.04 -5.08
CA ILE A 486 -22.35 4.58 -4.90
C ILE A 486 -22.72 3.58 -6.00
N ASN A 487 -22.30 3.84 -7.24
CA ASN A 487 -22.54 2.96 -8.36
C ASN A 487 -21.84 1.59 -8.18
N GLU A 488 -20.60 1.57 -7.75
CA GLU A 488 -19.87 0.32 -7.49
C GLU A 488 -20.46 -0.48 -6.32
N LEU A 489 -20.86 0.20 -5.23
CA LEU A 489 -21.58 -0.43 -4.12
C LEU A 489 -22.91 -1.05 -4.54
N SER A 490 -23.54 -0.54 -5.60
CA SER A 490 -24.76 -1.13 -6.17
C SER A 490 -24.49 -2.38 -7.04
N ARG A 491 -23.25 -2.53 -7.52
CA ARG A 491 -22.82 -3.61 -8.42
C ARG A 491 -22.26 -4.80 -7.66
N PHE A 492 -21.53 -4.55 -6.58
CA PHE A 492 -20.79 -5.57 -5.84
C PHE A 492 -21.10 -5.53 -4.34
N PRO A 493 -20.98 -6.65 -3.62
CA PRO A 493 -21.27 -6.71 -2.18
C PRO A 493 -20.15 -6.12 -1.30
N GLY A 494 -18.88 -6.21 -1.72
CA GLY A 494 -17.74 -5.67 -0.99
C GLY A 494 -17.60 -4.15 -1.12
N VAL A 495 -16.50 -3.63 -0.59
CA VAL A 495 -16.07 -2.24 -0.78
C VAL A 495 -15.54 -2.06 -2.22
N PRO A 496 -15.61 -0.86 -2.83
CA PRO A 496 -15.03 -0.65 -4.16
C PRO A 496 -13.53 -0.94 -4.23
N ALA A 497 -13.10 -1.51 -5.35
CA ALA A 497 -11.71 -1.85 -5.61
C ALA A 497 -10.83 -0.60 -5.83
N ALA A 498 -9.51 -0.79 -5.85
CA ALA A 498 -8.53 0.28 -6.02
C ALA A 498 -8.73 1.09 -7.31
N THR A 499 -9.05 0.41 -8.42
CA THR A 499 -9.45 0.99 -9.71
C THR A 499 -10.64 0.22 -10.29
N ASN A 500 -11.19 0.71 -11.40
CA ASN A 500 -12.22 0.03 -12.18
C ASN A 500 -11.70 -0.73 -13.41
N LEU A 501 -10.49 -1.29 -13.30
CA LEU A 501 -9.87 -2.09 -14.34
C LEU A 501 -9.37 -3.43 -13.78
N GLU A 502 -9.77 -4.53 -14.41
CA GLU A 502 -9.23 -5.86 -14.11
C GLU A 502 -7.93 -6.09 -14.90
N THR A 503 -6.78 -6.03 -14.21
CA THR A 503 -5.45 -6.20 -14.84
C THR A 503 -4.62 -7.34 -14.27
N GLU A 504 -5.13 -8.00 -13.23
CA GLU A 504 -4.41 -8.94 -12.35
C GLU A 504 -3.25 -8.32 -11.56
N GLN A 505 -3.05 -7.00 -11.65
CA GLN A 505 -2.20 -6.29 -10.71
C GLN A 505 -2.93 -6.11 -9.38
N GLN A 506 -2.16 -6.02 -8.31
CA GLN A 506 -2.75 -6.06 -6.98
C GLN A 506 -3.49 -4.76 -6.60
N TRP A 507 -3.13 -3.61 -7.19
CA TRP A 507 -3.80 -2.33 -6.95
C TRP A 507 -4.81 -1.97 -8.06
N ASP A 508 -5.58 -2.96 -8.49
CA ASP A 508 -6.61 -2.87 -9.55
C ASP A 508 -7.82 -3.76 -9.20
N GLU A 509 -8.93 -3.64 -9.95
CA GLU A 509 -10.12 -4.48 -9.75
C GLU A 509 -9.74 -5.98 -9.84
N PRO A 510 -10.22 -6.85 -8.92
CA PRO A 510 -11.24 -6.62 -7.89
C PRO A 510 -10.69 -6.28 -6.49
N ASN A 511 -9.41 -5.93 -6.37
CA ASN A 511 -8.76 -5.84 -5.06
C ASN A 511 -9.15 -4.59 -4.27
N VAL A 512 -9.57 -4.82 -3.03
CA VAL A 512 -9.92 -3.83 -2.02
C VAL A 512 -8.79 -3.75 -0.99
N TRP A 513 -8.35 -2.52 -0.72
CA TRP A 513 -7.26 -2.25 0.21
C TRP A 513 -7.76 -1.46 1.42
N PRO A 514 -7.50 -1.91 2.66
CA PRO A 514 -7.93 -1.21 3.87
C PRO A 514 -7.56 0.28 3.94
N PRO A 515 -6.34 0.72 3.55
CA PRO A 515 -6.03 2.14 3.41
C PRO A 515 -7.06 2.92 2.59
N LEU A 516 -7.42 2.40 1.42
CA LEU A 516 -8.32 3.05 0.47
C LEU A 516 -9.75 3.10 1.00
N THR A 517 -10.19 2.04 1.68
CA THR A 517 -11.44 2.03 2.43
C THR A 517 -11.49 3.13 3.49
N TYR A 518 -10.42 3.27 4.28
CA TYR A 518 -10.31 4.34 5.27
C TYR A 518 -10.46 5.73 4.63
N ILE A 519 -9.81 5.95 3.49
CA ILE A 519 -9.86 7.23 2.77
C ILE A 519 -11.28 7.58 2.31
N LEU A 520 -12.04 6.61 1.80
CA LEU A 520 -13.44 6.81 1.41
C LEU A 520 -14.30 7.21 2.61
N ILE A 521 -14.21 6.46 3.70
CA ILE A 521 -15.00 6.71 4.92
C ILE A 521 -14.60 8.06 5.53
N ALA A 522 -13.31 8.32 5.72
CA ALA A 522 -12.82 9.56 6.31
C ALA A 522 -13.16 10.79 5.44
N GLY A 523 -13.10 10.66 4.11
CA GLY A 523 -13.52 11.72 3.20
C GLY A 523 -15.00 12.10 3.33
N LEU A 524 -15.88 11.11 3.56
CA LEU A 524 -17.30 11.36 3.84
C LEU A 524 -17.52 11.97 5.22
N LEU A 525 -16.85 11.44 6.26
CA LEU A 525 -16.97 11.92 7.64
C LEU A 525 -16.46 13.35 7.84
N ASN A 526 -15.47 13.79 7.06
CA ASN A 526 -14.94 15.15 7.12
C ASN A 526 -15.87 16.22 6.54
N THR A 527 -17.04 15.82 6.02
CA THR A 527 -18.05 16.71 5.49
C THR A 527 -18.79 17.44 6.62
N PRO A 528 -18.70 18.77 6.75
CA PRO A 528 -19.55 19.48 7.70
C PRO A 528 -20.99 19.61 7.17
N PRO A 529 -22.00 19.66 8.05
CA PRO A 529 -23.38 19.93 7.64
C PRO A 529 -23.55 21.37 7.14
N THR A 530 -24.17 21.57 5.97
CA THR A 530 -24.46 22.92 5.44
C THR A 530 -25.62 23.58 6.16
N PHE A 531 -26.69 22.83 6.42
CA PHE A 531 -27.93 23.34 7.03
C PHE A 531 -28.24 22.72 8.41
N GLY A 532 -27.20 22.26 9.12
CA GLY A 532 -27.31 21.50 10.37
C GLY A 532 -27.38 19.98 10.15
N GLU A 533 -27.33 19.20 11.23
CA GLU A 533 -27.23 17.73 11.17
C GLU A 533 -28.46 17.05 10.54
N GLU A 534 -29.59 17.76 10.45
CA GLU A 534 -30.81 17.31 9.77
C GLU A 534 -30.80 17.53 8.25
N ASP A 535 -29.70 18.07 7.69
CA ASP A 535 -29.53 18.22 6.24
C ASP A 535 -29.54 16.81 5.59
N PRO A 536 -30.48 16.51 4.67
CA PRO A 536 -30.56 15.19 4.05
C PRO A 536 -29.29 14.79 3.31
N SER A 537 -28.55 15.74 2.75
CA SER A 537 -27.29 15.44 2.07
C SER A 537 -26.21 15.07 3.08
N TYR A 538 -26.16 15.78 4.22
CA TYR A 538 -25.23 15.43 5.29
C TYR A 538 -25.53 14.03 5.84
N ILE A 539 -26.79 13.75 6.18
CA ILE A 539 -27.22 12.41 6.61
C ILE A 539 -26.79 11.34 5.60
N ALA A 540 -27.03 11.56 4.31
CA ALA A 540 -26.62 10.63 3.26
C ALA A 540 -25.10 10.41 3.18
N THR A 541 -24.26 11.43 3.47
CA THR A 541 -22.81 11.20 3.58
C THR A 541 -22.45 10.31 4.76
N GLN A 542 -23.12 10.47 5.90
CA GLN A 542 -22.88 9.64 7.11
C GLN A 542 -23.38 8.21 6.91
N ASP A 543 -24.55 8.04 6.29
CA ASP A 543 -25.12 6.73 5.95
C ASP A 543 -24.22 5.98 4.97
N LEU A 544 -23.69 6.67 3.94
CA LEU A 544 -22.74 6.08 3.00
C LEU A 544 -21.42 5.67 3.68
N ALA A 545 -20.92 6.48 4.62
CA ALA A 545 -19.73 6.14 5.39
C ALA A 545 -19.95 4.87 6.23
N LEU A 546 -21.12 4.74 6.87
CA LEU A 546 -21.51 3.55 7.62
C LEU A 546 -21.69 2.32 6.70
N GLU A 547 -22.27 2.48 5.50
CA GLU A 547 -22.40 1.37 4.54
C GLU A 547 -21.04 0.82 4.11
N ILE A 548 -20.10 1.70 3.77
CA ILE A 548 -18.72 1.30 3.40
C ILE A 548 -18.04 0.63 4.59
N ALA A 549 -18.20 1.17 5.80
CA ALA A 549 -17.64 0.58 7.03
C ALA A 549 -18.22 -0.83 7.31
N GLN A 550 -19.52 -1.02 7.12
CA GLN A 550 -20.17 -2.32 7.28
C GLN A 550 -19.63 -3.33 6.25
N ARG A 551 -19.52 -2.97 4.97
CA ARG A 551 -19.00 -3.88 3.93
C ARG A 551 -17.53 -4.23 4.12
N TYR A 552 -16.75 -3.32 4.69
CA TYR A 552 -15.38 -3.60 5.08
C TYR A 552 -15.32 -4.62 6.22
N LEU A 553 -16.13 -4.43 7.26
CA LEU A 553 -16.29 -5.43 8.33
C LEU A 553 -16.75 -6.77 7.77
N ASP A 554 -17.74 -6.77 6.86
CA ASP A 554 -18.27 -7.99 6.23
C ASP A 554 -17.16 -8.76 5.54
N SER A 555 -16.33 -8.08 4.75
CA SER A 555 -15.20 -8.69 4.02
C SER A 555 -14.18 -9.33 4.96
N ALA A 556 -13.75 -8.59 5.99
CA ALA A 556 -12.76 -9.10 6.94
C ALA A 556 -13.29 -10.21 7.85
N PHE A 557 -14.51 -10.04 8.35
CA PHE A 557 -15.14 -11.02 9.24
C PHE A 557 -15.48 -12.30 8.47
N CYS A 558 -16.06 -12.21 7.27
CA CYS A 558 -16.47 -13.40 6.53
C CYS A 558 -15.29 -14.19 5.98
N THR A 559 -14.24 -13.56 5.48
CA THR A 559 -12.99 -14.26 5.14
C THR A 559 -12.34 -14.92 6.36
N TRP A 560 -12.32 -14.25 7.50
CA TRP A 560 -11.85 -14.82 8.77
C TRP A 560 -12.67 -16.06 9.17
N ARG A 561 -14.00 -16.00 9.06
CA ARG A 561 -14.90 -17.15 9.31
C ARG A 561 -14.63 -18.31 8.34
N GLU A 562 -14.45 -18.01 7.05
CA GLU A 562 -14.22 -19.01 6.00
C GLU A 562 -12.87 -19.70 6.11
N THR A 563 -11.93 -19.11 6.84
CA THR A 563 -10.61 -19.67 7.10
C THR A 563 -10.47 -20.36 8.45
N GLY A 564 -11.53 -20.44 9.25
CA GLY A 564 -11.53 -21.17 10.54
C GLY A 564 -12.05 -20.38 11.72
N GLY A 565 -12.21 -19.07 11.57
CA GLY A 565 -12.67 -18.15 12.60
C GLY A 565 -13.99 -18.55 13.25
N SER A 566 -14.09 -18.33 14.55
CA SER A 566 -15.31 -18.57 15.34
C SER A 566 -15.43 -17.62 16.50
N THR A 567 -16.67 -17.35 16.90
CA THR A 567 -17.04 -16.59 18.10
C THR A 567 -17.80 -17.50 19.05
N SER A 568 -18.09 -17.02 20.26
CA SER A 568 -18.86 -17.74 21.28
C SER A 568 -20.26 -18.13 20.80
N SER A 569 -20.85 -17.35 19.88
CA SER A 569 -22.19 -17.60 19.34
C SER A 569 -22.19 -18.19 17.92
N LEU A 570 -21.08 -18.03 17.17
CA LEU A 570 -20.94 -18.51 15.80
C LEU A 570 -19.77 -19.49 15.70
N PRO A 571 -20.03 -20.81 15.81
CA PRO A 571 -18.97 -21.82 15.71
C PRO A 571 -18.31 -21.80 14.33
N THR A 572 -17.13 -22.43 14.25
CA THR A 572 -16.40 -22.66 13.00
C THR A 572 -17.31 -23.31 11.97
N LEU A 573 -17.22 -22.85 10.72
CA LEU A 573 -18.08 -23.34 9.63
C LEU A 573 -17.82 -24.82 9.34
N GLU A 574 -18.86 -25.57 8.97
CA GLU A 574 -18.72 -26.96 8.56
C GLU A 574 -18.04 -27.09 7.20
N ASN A 575 -17.29 -28.19 7.00
CA ASN A 575 -16.61 -28.55 5.74
C ASN A 575 -15.52 -27.58 5.28
N ILE A 576 -14.92 -26.82 6.20
CA ILE A 576 -13.63 -26.16 5.99
C ILE A 576 -12.57 -27.22 5.67
N GLU A 577 -11.70 -26.96 4.69
CA GLU A 577 -10.60 -27.87 4.34
C GLU A 577 -9.72 -28.14 5.57
N PRO A 578 -9.50 -29.42 5.97
CA PRO A 578 -8.72 -29.76 7.16
C PRO A 578 -7.27 -29.28 7.14
N ASP A 579 -6.72 -29.03 5.95
CA ASP A 579 -5.33 -28.65 5.70
C ASP A 579 -5.22 -27.20 5.18
N ASN A 580 -6.14 -26.30 5.55
CA ASN A 580 -5.93 -24.88 5.28
C ASN A 580 -4.99 -24.31 6.36
N ASP A 581 -3.89 -23.69 5.94
CA ASP A 581 -2.87 -23.13 6.85
C ASP A 581 -3.29 -21.75 7.43
N PHE A 582 -4.56 -21.35 7.30
CA PHE A 582 -5.00 -19.99 7.61
C PHE A 582 -5.56 -19.83 9.03
N ASP A 583 -6.18 -20.86 9.60
CA ASP A 583 -6.71 -20.90 10.99
C ASP A 583 -7.41 -19.60 11.47
N GLY A 584 -8.32 -19.08 10.65
CA GLY A 584 -8.97 -17.79 10.91
C GLY A 584 -8.03 -16.61 10.64
N ALA A 585 -7.57 -16.48 9.39
CA ALA A 585 -6.67 -15.43 8.99
C ALA A 585 -7.38 -14.11 8.67
N ILE A 586 -6.69 -13.00 8.98
CA ILE A 586 -6.97 -11.67 8.45
C ILE A 586 -5.96 -11.38 7.34
N PHE A 587 -6.38 -10.75 6.25
CA PHE A 587 -5.59 -10.64 5.03
C PHE A 587 -5.13 -9.20 4.74
N GLU A 588 -4.10 -9.07 3.92
CA GLU A 588 -3.60 -7.81 3.37
C GLU A 588 -4.67 -7.03 2.59
N LYS A 589 -5.50 -7.75 1.81
CA LYS A 589 -6.46 -7.19 0.84
C LYS A 589 -7.61 -8.15 0.59
N TYR A 590 -8.73 -7.63 0.08
CA TYR A 590 -10.01 -8.34 -0.09
C TYR A 590 -10.54 -8.25 -1.52
N ASP A 591 -11.54 -9.06 -1.86
CA ASP A 591 -12.21 -9.04 -3.17
C ASP A 591 -13.50 -8.20 -3.09
N SER A 592 -13.67 -7.23 -3.99
CA SER A 592 -14.86 -6.37 -4.02
C SER A 592 -16.13 -7.15 -4.38
N THR A 593 -16.00 -8.23 -5.16
CA THR A 593 -17.11 -9.00 -5.74
C THR A 593 -17.62 -10.10 -4.82
N ASP A 594 -16.83 -10.52 -3.84
CA ASP A 594 -17.15 -11.60 -2.90
C ASP A 594 -16.56 -11.32 -1.51
N VAL A 595 -17.41 -10.96 -0.55
CA VAL A 595 -17.03 -10.69 0.85
C VAL A 595 -16.48 -11.91 1.59
N THR A 596 -16.56 -13.11 0.99
CA THR A 596 -15.98 -14.34 1.52
C THR A 596 -14.59 -14.65 0.97
N ALA A 597 -14.06 -13.81 0.06
CA ALA A 597 -12.78 -13.99 -0.60
C ALA A 597 -11.76 -12.89 -0.24
N PHE A 598 -10.49 -13.28 -0.19
CA PHE A 598 -9.37 -12.34 -0.10
C PHE A 598 -8.87 -11.97 -1.51
N GLY A 599 -8.22 -10.81 -1.63
CA GLY A 599 -7.67 -10.30 -2.88
C GLY A 599 -6.38 -11.00 -3.31
N GLY A 600 -5.98 -10.84 -4.57
CA GLY A 600 -4.81 -11.49 -5.18
C GLY A 600 -4.06 -10.60 -6.16
N GLY A 601 -3.37 -11.21 -7.12
CA GLY A 601 -2.62 -10.49 -8.17
C GLY A 601 -1.28 -9.90 -7.72
N GLY A 602 -0.56 -9.30 -8.67
CA GLY A 602 0.77 -8.73 -8.45
C GLY A 602 1.92 -9.74 -8.48
N GLU A 603 3.06 -9.37 -7.87
CA GLU A 603 4.33 -10.12 -7.97
C GLU A 603 4.54 -11.18 -6.87
N TYR A 604 3.71 -11.16 -5.81
CA TYR A 604 3.79 -12.06 -4.66
C TYR A 604 2.41 -12.55 -4.18
N THR A 605 2.38 -13.62 -3.38
CA THR A 605 1.15 -14.20 -2.83
C THR A 605 0.56 -13.31 -1.73
N VAL A 606 -0.76 -13.34 -1.54
CA VAL A 606 -1.42 -12.57 -0.46
C VAL A 606 -0.80 -12.87 0.92
N GLN A 607 -0.68 -11.85 1.77
CA GLN A 607 -0.13 -11.97 3.12
C GLN A 607 -1.23 -11.96 4.20
N THR A 608 -0.92 -12.53 5.38
CA THR A 608 -1.84 -12.65 6.52
C THR A 608 -1.39 -11.84 7.74
N GLY A 609 -2.31 -11.68 8.69
CA GLY A 609 -2.14 -10.97 9.96
C GLY A 609 -2.26 -9.44 9.87
N PHE A 610 -2.65 -8.89 8.72
CA PHE A 610 -2.03 -7.68 8.20
C PHE A 610 -2.28 -6.37 8.98
N GLY A 611 -1.21 -5.62 9.27
CA GLY A 611 -1.18 -4.46 10.15
C GLY A 611 -2.16 -3.33 9.79
N TRP A 612 -2.21 -2.87 8.54
CA TRP A 612 -3.21 -1.84 8.17
C TRP A 612 -4.64 -2.35 8.27
N THR A 613 -4.86 -3.66 8.14
CA THR A 613 -6.20 -4.25 8.08
C THR A 613 -6.78 -4.19 9.47
N ASN A 614 -5.95 -4.63 10.42
CA ASN A 614 -6.19 -4.53 11.85
C ASN A 614 -6.42 -3.07 12.24
N GLY A 615 -5.52 -2.17 11.83
CA GLY A 615 -5.60 -0.74 12.12
C GLY A 615 -6.94 -0.11 11.70
N VAL A 616 -7.35 -0.35 10.45
CA VAL A 616 -8.62 0.18 9.90
C VAL A 616 -9.83 -0.51 10.53
N LEU A 617 -9.76 -1.82 10.85
CA LEU A 617 -10.86 -2.53 11.53
C LEU A 617 -11.11 -1.96 12.94
N LEU A 618 -10.06 -1.70 13.71
CA LEU A 618 -10.20 -1.08 15.02
C LEU A 618 -10.73 0.35 14.91
N TRP A 619 -10.31 1.09 13.89
CA TRP A 619 -10.86 2.43 13.58
C TRP A 619 -12.36 2.39 13.26
N VAL A 620 -12.78 1.46 12.39
CA VAL A 620 -14.20 1.24 12.09
C VAL A 620 -14.99 0.81 13.33
N GLY A 621 -14.44 -0.11 14.13
CA GLY A 621 -15.09 -0.60 15.35
C GLY A 621 -15.29 0.48 16.41
N ASP A 622 -14.34 1.40 16.56
CA ASP A 622 -14.42 2.56 17.45
C ASP A 622 -15.50 3.56 17.00
N LEU A 623 -15.53 3.90 15.71
CA LEU A 623 -16.47 4.90 15.19
C LEU A 623 -17.89 4.39 15.01
N PHE A 624 -18.05 3.18 14.49
CA PHE A 624 -19.34 2.63 14.06
C PHE A 624 -19.81 1.44 14.90
N GLY A 625 -19.07 1.00 15.92
CA GLY A 625 -19.38 -0.20 16.71
C GLY A 625 -20.80 -0.27 17.29
N GLY A 626 -21.42 0.88 17.55
CA GLY A 626 -22.81 0.95 18.00
C GLY A 626 -23.85 0.68 16.91
N ASN A 627 -23.47 0.82 15.64
CA ASN A 627 -24.32 0.76 14.46
C ASN A 627 -24.01 -0.44 13.55
N LEU A 628 -22.85 -1.09 13.72
CA LEU A 628 -22.46 -2.27 12.96
C LEU A 628 -23.32 -3.49 13.32
N THR A 629 -23.54 -4.35 12.32
CA THR A 629 -24.32 -5.58 12.42
C THR A 629 -23.48 -6.78 12.04
N VAL A 630 -23.82 -7.96 12.57
CA VAL A 630 -23.06 -9.20 12.31
C VAL A 630 -23.21 -9.58 10.84
N PRO A 631 -22.09 -9.79 10.13
CA PRO A 631 -22.13 -10.17 8.73
C PRO A 631 -22.78 -11.53 8.50
N VAL A 632 -23.52 -11.67 7.39
CA VAL A 632 -24.07 -12.95 6.94
C VAL A 632 -23.13 -13.55 5.88
N CYS A 633 -22.33 -14.53 6.29
CA CYS A 633 -21.29 -15.15 5.44
C CYS A 633 -21.81 -16.35 4.61
N GLU A 634 -23.05 -16.27 4.13
CA GLU A 634 -23.66 -17.37 3.36
C GLU A 634 -23.09 -17.44 1.94
N ARG A 635 -22.59 -18.63 1.57
CA ARG A 635 -22.31 -18.99 0.17
C ARG A 635 -23.48 -19.80 -0.37
N GLU A 636 -23.99 -19.45 -1.55
CA GLU A 636 -24.72 -20.44 -2.36
C GLU A 636 -23.73 -21.55 -2.73
N LEU A 637 -23.95 -22.76 -2.23
CA LEU A 637 -23.14 -23.92 -2.61
C LEU A 637 -23.43 -24.21 -4.08
N GLU A 638 -22.50 -23.87 -4.98
CA GLU A 638 -22.58 -24.27 -6.39
C GLU A 638 -22.63 -25.81 -6.47
N GLU A 639 -23.78 -26.36 -6.86
CA GLU A 639 -23.88 -27.77 -7.23
C GLU A 639 -23.01 -28.01 -8.46
N GLY A 640 -21.91 -28.74 -8.30
CA GLY A 640 -20.95 -29.03 -9.38
C GLY A 640 -21.65 -29.55 -10.63
N GLY A 641 -21.66 -28.74 -11.69
CA GLY A 641 -22.10 -29.13 -13.01
C GLY A 641 -21.07 -30.04 -13.66
N ASP A 642 -21.25 -31.36 -13.51
CA ASP A 642 -20.48 -32.34 -14.26
C ASP A 642 -20.99 -32.36 -15.71
N GLY A 643 -20.07 -32.13 -16.65
CA GLY A 643 -20.33 -32.23 -18.08
C GLY A 643 -20.81 -33.63 -18.41
N SER A 644 -21.88 -33.69 -19.20
CA SER A 644 -22.44 -34.92 -19.75
C SER A 644 -21.38 -35.78 -20.45
N ASP A 645 -21.17 -37.00 -19.98
CA ASP A 645 -20.77 -38.12 -20.84
C ASP A 645 -21.45 -39.43 -20.37
N ASP A 646 -21.94 -40.18 -21.35
CA ASP A 646 -22.92 -41.26 -21.25
C ASP A 646 -22.45 -42.53 -20.50
N GLY A 647 -23.36 -43.22 -19.80
CA GLY A 647 -23.14 -44.63 -19.44
C GLY A 647 -23.97 -45.26 -18.30
N ASN A 648 -25.24 -45.57 -18.58
CA ASN A 648 -26.03 -46.74 -18.12
C ASN A 648 -25.63 -47.52 -16.83
N GLY A 649 -26.50 -47.56 -15.81
CA GLY A 649 -26.60 -48.73 -14.90
C GLY A 649 -26.87 -48.51 -13.40
N ASP A 650 -28.11 -48.79 -13.01
CA ASP A 650 -28.58 -49.35 -11.72
C ASP A 650 -28.57 -48.53 -10.41
N GLY A 651 -29.64 -48.74 -9.63
CA GLY A 651 -30.04 -47.92 -8.49
C GLY A 651 -29.16 -48.04 -7.24
N GLY A 652 -28.88 -46.89 -6.63
CA GLY A 652 -28.23 -46.77 -5.33
C GLY A 652 -28.43 -45.37 -4.75
N ALA A 653 -28.70 -45.30 -3.45
CA ALA A 653 -29.02 -44.11 -2.65
C ALA A 653 -28.34 -42.79 -3.10
N ARG A 654 -29.15 -41.71 -3.25
CA ARG A 654 -28.67 -40.33 -3.27
C ARG A 654 -27.96 -40.03 -1.94
N ARG A 655 -26.65 -40.22 -1.88
CA ARG A 655 -25.79 -39.52 -0.94
C ARG A 655 -25.69 -38.07 -1.42
N SER A 656 -26.22 -37.14 -0.64
CA SER A 656 -25.81 -35.74 -0.72
C SER A 656 -24.28 -35.72 -0.60
N ARG A 657 -23.58 -35.32 -1.67
CA ARG A 657 -22.17 -34.97 -1.58
C ARG A 657 -22.14 -33.59 -0.92
N THR A 658 -21.78 -33.53 0.35
CA THR A 658 -21.44 -32.26 1.01
C THR A 658 -20.28 -31.64 0.22
N ALA A 659 -20.54 -30.54 -0.47
CA ALA A 659 -19.50 -29.77 -1.13
C ALA A 659 -18.60 -29.16 -0.05
N LYS A 660 -17.29 -29.36 -0.17
CA LYS A 660 -16.32 -28.74 0.73
C LYS A 660 -16.28 -27.23 0.49
N ARG A 661 -16.16 -26.47 1.57
CA ARG A 661 -15.92 -25.03 1.54
C ARG A 661 -14.42 -24.81 1.29
N ASN A 662 -14.06 -24.65 0.02
CA ASN A 662 -12.70 -24.24 -0.33
C ASN A 662 -12.51 -22.75 0.01
N VAL A 663 -11.38 -22.41 0.59
CA VAL A 663 -10.89 -21.03 0.66
C VAL A 663 -10.65 -20.59 -0.78
N LYS A 664 -11.44 -19.62 -1.26
CA LYS A 664 -11.28 -19.10 -2.62
C LYS A 664 -10.32 -17.91 -2.56
N PRO A 665 -9.12 -18.00 -3.16
CA PRO A 665 -8.49 -16.77 -3.62
C PRO A 665 -9.46 -16.07 -4.58
N ALA A 666 -9.41 -14.73 -4.66
CA ALA A 666 -9.94 -13.99 -5.81
C ALA A 666 -9.62 -14.75 -7.11
N ARG A 667 -10.57 -14.79 -8.06
CA ARG A 667 -10.55 -15.65 -9.28
C ARG A 667 -9.12 -15.98 -9.71
N LYS A 668 -8.74 -17.26 -9.68
CA LYS A 668 -7.39 -17.75 -10.03
C LYS A 668 -6.97 -17.22 -11.39
N ALA A 669 -6.18 -16.15 -11.39
CA ALA A 669 -5.23 -15.90 -12.43
C ALA A 669 -3.85 -15.97 -11.78
N ASP A 670 -3.14 -17.08 -11.98
CA ASP A 670 -1.70 -17.11 -11.73
C ASP A 670 -1.11 -15.93 -12.49
N ALA A 671 -0.36 -15.06 -11.78
CA ALA A 671 0.22 -13.83 -12.34
C ALA A 671 0.77 -14.08 -13.75
N ARG A 672 0.11 -13.50 -14.77
CA ARG A 672 0.50 -13.60 -16.19
C ARG A 672 2.01 -13.39 -16.42
N TRP A 673 2.66 -12.64 -15.53
CA TRP A 673 4.08 -12.28 -15.52
C TRP A 673 5.05 -13.42 -15.20
N ARG A 674 4.64 -14.46 -14.47
CA ARG A 674 5.50 -15.60 -14.10
C ARG A 674 5.42 -16.79 -15.08
N ARG A 675 4.61 -16.68 -16.15
CA ARG A 675 4.42 -17.78 -17.11
C ARG A 675 5.62 -17.92 -18.06
N GLU A 676 6.75 -18.39 -17.53
CA GLU A 676 7.82 -18.96 -18.32
C GLU A 676 7.61 -20.49 -18.38
N LYS A 677 7.68 -21.07 -19.59
CA LYS A 677 7.86 -22.52 -19.71
C LYS A 677 9.35 -22.80 -19.53
N HIS A 678 9.67 -23.63 -18.53
CA HIS A 678 10.93 -24.38 -18.46
C HIS A 678 11.28 -25.05 -19.79
#